data_AF-A0A9D9RUJ8-F1
#
_entry.id   AF-A0A9D9RUJ8-F1
#
_cell.length_a   1.000
_cell.length_b   1.000
_cell.length_c   1.000
_cell.angle_alpha   90.00
_cell.angle_beta   90.00
_cell.angle_gamma   90.00
#
_symmetry.space_group_name_H-M   'P 1'
#
loop_
_entity.id
_entity.type
_entity.pdbx_description
1 polymer ?
#
loop_
_entity_poly.entity_id
_entity_poly.type
_entity_poly.pdbx_seq_one_letter_code
_entity_poly.pdbx_strand_id
1 'polypeptide(L)'
;MYQKLAGMTGTALTEAEEFNKIYKLEVAPVSPNLEYQSYGKGAPLVEIKAKDEDGYSYSYFARAGETAPLFYRRKDYPDVIYRTVEAKLRAIVMEVVRYHTLGRPMLVGTTSVESSDRLSSRLKAEPVRRLLQVTLVRKIFMKANNLEEDGRLIAELAPFNEPIEKITPDALRSFIKPHGVTSINLEEPGNLSILLDALGLPQSSADRLKAIIQGGVPHLVLNARKHTEESQIIAGAGAFGAVTIATNMAGRGVDIKLGGEVAEEVISAVNRVLRKVGFNDPFDMSLEERRQALLKADPTQFGIYESEVKLFLQYFVDMERVKELGGLHVIGSERHEARRIDNQLRGRAARQGDPGSSRFYLSLQDDLMRMFGGDQVGNLMQRLSVDDSLPLEVRLVSNIIEGSQTRVEGANFDVRKHLLEYDDVLNKQRSQIYSQRDRIFVKEDLSEDIADMLQDEVAKRVEIGLADEEGPWKLLAWLEQVQPPFDSLNGLYPSYGYKLILDEIKGDDVKRSTLNVISRAIATEGEHALRAIDTLVEKTRESFESQTNERDDALDTYFEGLRGLEEQPRPQKIVEEISSLVRLPLKLNNEMMRDLGNDPESVKDDIQDLISQQLTDISVKRLIGAIQNRIGEQLSWPSLPGDWDELEGVILNTARDGLTRKQERLNAQVERDIDVLLQRESADTDSAKLRLLLTLSQGVRAVFDQKTHKQVKQGYTRFTYIFLAAQLMENREVQDVVDDVMSHLDAAENALRATWGQSELTRLSQNAARLADFGPAARIAFGEGRLNEAASSLSESDRLLLVDAIGRYVLNDVHRQLLLGAFSELWVEYLTKVEALRVSIGLEAYAQRDPLVQYKGRASEMFQQLLADVRSLVISRVFATRPRRVEITVIDNSDSEVAAPSSTPQSVQVGSVSGGKKKRKRH
;
A
#
# COMPACT_ATOMS: atom_id res chain seq x y z
N MET A 1 7.01 -17.01 6.54
CA MET A 1 5.62 -17.49 6.30
C MET A 1 5.63 -18.97 5.95
N TYR A 2 6.28 -19.36 4.85
CA TYR A 2 6.51 -20.77 4.55
C TYR A 2 7.67 -21.31 5.41
N GLN A 3 7.54 -22.53 5.93
CA GLN A 3 8.62 -23.21 6.66
C GLN A 3 9.73 -23.70 5.70
N LYS A 4 9.35 -24.05 4.47
CA LYS A 4 10.27 -24.46 3.41
C LYS A 4 9.91 -23.72 2.12
N LEU A 5 10.92 -23.15 1.48
CA LEU A 5 10.78 -22.45 0.21
C LEU A 5 11.73 -23.09 -0.81
N ALA A 6 11.25 -23.30 -2.03
CA ALA A 6 12.04 -23.79 -3.16
C ALA A 6 11.48 -23.19 -4.46
N GLY A 7 12.32 -23.14 -5.50
CA GLY A 7 11.92 -22.62 -6.81
C GLY A 7 12.76 -23.21 -7.93
N MET A 8 12.23 -23.13 -9.15
CA MET A 8 12.91 -23.59 -10.37
C MET A 8 12.85 -22.51 -11.44
N THR A 9 13.96 -22.29 -12.13
CA THR A 9 14.05 -21.37 -13.27
C THR A 9 15.31 -21.67 -14.08
N GLY A 10 15.26 -21.43 -15.39
CA GLY A 10 16.43 -21.64 -16.26
C GLY A 10 17.53 -20.59 -16.11
N THR A 11 17.30 -19.50 -15.37
CA THR A 11 18.23 -18.36 -15.30
C THR A 11 18.38 -17.76 -13.90
N ALA A 12 18.47 -18.59 -12.84
CA ALA A 12 18.64 -18.10 -11.46
C ALA A 12 20.09 -17.74 -11.08
N LEU A 13 21.10 -18.26 -11.79
CA LEU A 13 22.48 -18.19 -11.35
C LEU A 13 23.02 -16.76 -11.21
N THR A 14 22.53 -15.83 -12.04
CA THR A 14 22.93 -14.40 -11.97
C THR A 14 22.47 -13.73 -10.67
N GLU A 15 21.35 -14.17 -10.11
CA GLU A 15 20.74 -13.61 -8.90
C GLU A 15 21.01 -14.47 -7.65
N ALA A 16 21.96 -15.41 -7.72
CA ALA A 16 22.19 -16.38 -6.65
C ALA A 16 22.52 -15.71 -5.31
N GLU A 17 23.28 -14.61 -5.35
CA GLU A 17 23.60 -13.83 -4.15
C GLU A 17 22.36 -13.15 -3.56
N GLU A 18 21.49 -12.59 -4.40
CA GLU A 18 20.22 -11.98 -3.97
C GLU A 18 19.30 -13.03 -3.33
N PHE A 19 19.14 -14.19 -3.99
CA PHE A 19 18.35 -15.30 -3.47
C PHE A 19 18.85 -15.80 -2.10
N ASN A 20 20.17 -15.90 -1.93
CA ASN A 20 20.76 -16.30 -0.67
C ASN A 20 20.55 -15.21 0.41
N LYS A 21 20.86 -13.95 0.10
CA LYS A 21 20.75 -12.86 1.08
C LYS A 21 19.32 -12.68 1.59
N ILE A 22 18.34 -12.62 0.69
CA ILE A 22 16.93 -12.32 1.00
C ILE A 22 16.19 -13.57 1.49
N TYR A 23 16.28 -14.68 0.74
CA TYR A 23 15.43 -15.86 0.97
C TYR A 23 16.17 -17.04 1.59
N LYS A 24 17.49 -16.94 1.81
CA LYS A 24 18.35 -18.07 2.21
C LYS A 24 18.25 -19.25 1.25
N LEU A 25 18.05 -18.95 -0.03
CA LEU A 25 17.98 -19.94 -1.09
C LEU A 25 19.33 -20.06 -1.81
N GLU A 26 19.87 -21.27 -1.84
CA GLU A 26 21.00 -21.61 -2.68
C GLU A 26 20.55 -21.90 -4.10
N VAL A 27 21.34 -21.47 -5.09
CA VAL A 27 21.07 -21.72 -6.50
C VAL A 27 22.06 -22.76 -7.01
N ALA A 28 21.55 -23.93 -7.35
CA ALA A 28 22.34 -25.00 -7.97
C ALA A 28 22.04 -25.09 -9.48
N PRO A 29 23.03 -24.87 -10.36
CA PRO A 29 22.84 -25.11 -11.79
C PRO A 29 22.78 -26.61 -12.07
N VAL A 30 21.64 -27.09 -12.56
CA VAL A 30 21.47 -28.49 -12.99
C VAL A 30 21.90 -28.62 -14.44
N SER A 31 22.83 -29.55 -14.72
CA SER A 31 23.28 -29.82 -16.08
C SER A 31 22.12 -30.27 -16.98
N PRO A 32 21.98 -29.72 -18.19
CA PRO A 32 21.04 -30.23 -19.18
C PRO A 32 21.30 -31.70 -19.51
N ASN A 33 20.24 -32.44 -19.84
CA ASN A 33 20.28 -33.88 -20.13
C ASN A 33 21.40 -34.27 -21.13
N LEU A 34 21.57 -33.49 -22.20
CA LEU A 34 22.57 -33.78 -23.25
C LEU A 34 24.01 -33.56 -22.79
N GLU A 35 24.27 -32.50 -22.01
CA GLU A 35 25.62 -32.26 -21.46
C GLU A 35 25.98 -33.34 -20.43
N TYR A 36 25.00 -33.83 -19.67
CA TYR A 36 25.18 -34.96 -18.77
C TYR A 36 25.54 -36.25 -19.54
N GLN A 37 24.85 -36.53 -20.66
CA GLN A 37 25.12 -37.68 -21.52
C GLN A 37 26.46 -37.60 -22.27
N SER A 38 27.07 -36.42 -22.39
CA SER A 38 28.39 -36.25 -23.01
C SER A 38 29.55 -36.24 -21.99
N TYR A 39 29.27 -36.45 -20.71
CA TYR A 39 30.27 -36.34 -19.65
C TYR A 39 30.95 -37.69 -19.33
N GLY A 40 32.29 -37.72 -19.29
CA GLY A 40 33.09 -38.85 -18.80
C GLY A 40 33.74 -39.74 -19.87
N LYS A 41 34.65 -40.62 -19.44
CA LYS A 41 35.38 -41.58 -20.30
C LYS A 41 34.48 -42.79 -20.59
N GLY A 42 33.62 -42.67 -21.59
CA GLY A 42 32.60 -43.67 -21.94
C GLY A 42 31.22 -43.08 -22.27
N ALA A 43 31.15 -41.76 -22.40
CA ALA A 43 29.92 -41.06 -22.74
C ALA A 43 29.34 -41.52 -24.10
N PRO A 44 28.02 -41.77 -24.20
CA PRO A 44 27.37 -42.15 -25.45
C PRO A 44 27.39 -41.04 -26.51
N LEU A 45 27.54 -39.78 -26.09
CA LEU A 45 27.61 -38.62 -26.97
C LEU A 45 28.96 -37.90 -26.83
N VAL A 46 29.45 -37.34 -27.93
CA VAL A 46 30.67 -36.52 -28.00
C VAL A 46 30.32 -35.15 -28.58
N GLU A 47 30.77 -34.08 -27.93
CA GLU A 47 30.64 -32.71 -28.43
C GLU A 47 31.73 -32.43 -29.48
N ILE A 48 31.32 -32.04 -30.69
CA ILE A 48 32.19 -31.68 -31.81
C ILE A 48 31.98 -30.19 -32.13
N LYS A 49 33.07 -29.45 -32.29
CA LYS A 49 33.07 -28.04 -32.70
C LYS A 49 33.24 -27.92 -34.20
N ALA A 50 32.39 -27.13 -34.85
CA ALA A 50 32.44 -26.82 -36.28
C ALA A 50 32.31 -25.31 -36.51
N LYS A 51 32.48 -24.87 -37.76
CA LYS A 51 32.22 -23.50 -38.20
C LYS A 51 31.14 -23.49 -39.28
N ASP A 52 30.31 -22.46 -39.30
CA ASP A 52 29.31 -22.26 -40.35
C ASP A 52 29.92 -21.59 -41.60
N GLU A 53 29.06 -21.33 -42.59
CA GLU A 53 29.42 -20.68 -43.86
C GLU A 53 30.00 -19.26 -43.65
N ASP A 54 29.58 -18.58 -42.58
CA ASP A 54 30.02 -17.24 -42.20
C ASP A 54 31.25 -17.25 -41.25
N GLY A 55 31.80 -18.44 -40.92
CA GLY A 55 32.98 -18.61 -40.08
C GLY A 55 32.74 -18.60 -38.55
N TYR A 56 31.49 -18.51 -38.09
CA TYR A 56 31.10 -18.60 -36.68
C TYR A 56 31.19 -20.04 -36.15
N SER A 57 31.85 -20.20 -35.00
CA SER A 57 31.93 -21.49 -34.32
C SER A 57 30.60 -21.91 -33.71
N TYR A 58 30.21 -23.17 -33.90
CA TYR A 58 29.10 -23.80 -33.20
C TYR A 58 29.50 -25.21 -32.74
N SER A 59 28.74 -25.77 -31.78
CA SER A 59 28.95 -27.14 -31.31
C SER A 59 27.72 -28.00 -31.59
N TYR A 60 27.94 -29.28 -31.86
CA TYR A 60 26.90 -30.29 -31.95
C TYR A 60 27.35 -31.57 -31.26
N PHE A 61 26.40 -32.43 -30.89
CA PHE A 61 26.64 -33.72 -30.27
C PHE A 61 26.41 -34.82 -31.30
N ALA A 62 27.37 -35.73 -31.42
CA ALA A 62 27.30 -36.94 -32.24
C ALA A 62 27.43 -38.18 -31.36
N ARG A 63 26.99 -39.34 -31.84
CA ARG A 63 27.23 -40.61 -31.13
C ARG A 63 28.73 -40.93 -31.10
N ALA A 64 29.17 -41.59 -30.04
CA ALA A 64 30.57 -41.99 -29.93
C ALA A 64 31.01 -42.83 -31.15
N GLY A 65 31.99 -42.32 -31.91
CA GLY A 65 32.50 -42.95 -33.14
C GLY A 65 31.83 -42.48 -34.45
N GLU A 66 30.78 -41.67 -34.37
CA GLU A 66 30.11 -41.07 -35.53
C GLU A 66 30.45 -39.57 -35.65
N THR A 67 30.35 -39.03 -36.87
CA THR A 67 30.53 -37.59 -37.15
C THR A 67 29.21 -36.90 -37.56
N ALA A 68 28.13 -37.65 -37.69
CA ALA A 68 26.82 -37.10 -38.04
C ALA A 68 26.22 -36.37 -36.84
N PRO A 69 25.74 -35.12 -37.01
CA PRO A 69 25.13 -34.36 -35.92
C PRO A 69 23.80 -35.00 -35.51
N LEU A 70 23.64 -35.28 -34.22
CA LEU A 70 22.41 -35.81 -33.64
C LEU A 70 21.65 -34.74 -32.85
N PHE A 71 22.38 -33.94 -32.07
CA PHE A 71 21.84 -32.80 -31.33
C PHE A 71 22.73 -31.58 -31.51
N TYR A 72 22.19 -30.39 -31.29
CA TYR A 72 22.89 -29.14 -31.47
C TYR A 72 22.94 -28.35 -30.17
N ARG A 73 24.09 -27.72 -29.91
CA ARG A 73 24.14 -26.61 -28.96
C ARG A 73 23.59 -25.38 -29.66
N ARG A 74 22.78 -24.57 -28.94
CA ARG A 74 22.26 -23.32 -29.48
C ARG A 74 23.39 -22.46 -30.02
N LYS A 75 23.21 -21.93 -31.23
CA LYS A 75 24.17 -21.04 -31.85
C LYS A 75 23.81 -19.59 -31.57
N ASP A 76 24.55 -18.97 -30.65
CA ASP A 76 24.37 -17.56 -30.29
C ASP A 76 25.30 -16.68 -31.12
N TYR A 77 24.72 -15.96 -32.09
CA TYR A 77 25.47 -14.99 -32.87
C TYR A 77 25.81 -13.75 -32.04
N PRO A 78 26.92 -13.07 -32.34
CA PRO A 78 27.22 -11.75 -31.79
C PRO A 78 26.09 -10.75 -32.09
N ASP A 79 25.97 -9.75 -31.21
CA ASP A 79 25.01 -8.67 -31.39
C ASP A 79 25.40 -7.79 -32.58
N VAL A 80 24.40 -7.37 -33.35
CA VAL A 80 24.56 -6.49 -34.51
C VAL A 80 24.08 -5.09 -34.12
N ILE A 81 24.99 -4.12 -34.10
CA ILE A 81 24.71 -2.78 -33.56
C ILE A 81 24.65 -1.78 -34.70
N TYR A 82 23.57 -1.01 -34.77
CA TYR A 82 23.36 0.05 -35.74
C TYR A 82 23.40 1.43 -35.08
N ARG A 83 23.65 2.46 -35.88
CA ARG A 83 23.58 3.84 -35.39
C ARG A 83 22.14 4.30 -35.14
N THR A 84 21.22 3.91 -36.02
CA THR A 84 19.82 4.37 -36.00
C THR A 84 18.83 3.23 -35.87
N VAL A 85 17.65 3.52 -35.30
CA VAL A 85 16.55 2.55 -35.24
C VAL A 85 16.09 2.14 -36.65
N GLU A 86 16.14 3.04 -37.62
CA GLU A 86 15.73 2.74 -39.01
C GLU A 86 16.64 1.70 -39.65
N ALA A 87 17.96 1.83 -39.54
CA ALA A 87 18.91 0.86 -40.07
C ALA A 87 18.75 -0.51 -39.39
N LYS A 88 18.57 -0.52 -38.06
CA LYS A 88 18.26 -1.70 -37.27
C LYS A 88 17.00 -2.43 -37.79
N LEU A 89 15.88 -1.71 -37.94
CA LEU A 89 14.63 -2.30 -38.40
C LEU A 89 14.73 -2.87 -39.82
N ARG A 90 15.43 -2.18 -40.73
CA ARG A 90 15.67 -2.69 -42.09
C ARG A 90 16.46 -3.99 -42.07
N ALA A 91 17.48 -4.10 -41.23
CA ALA A 91 18.28 -5.30 -41.09
C ALA A 91 17.46 -6.49 -40.54
N ILE A 92 16.64 -6.24 -39.49
CA ILE A 92 15.71 -7.25 -38.95
C ILE A 92 14.73 -7.72 -40.03
N VAL A 93 14.10 -6.80 -40.76
CA VAL A 93 13.14 -7.15 -41.82
C VAL A 93 13.83 -7.92 -42.95
N MET A 94 15.06 -7.55 -43.33
CA MET A 94 15.84 -8.26 -44.34
C MET A 94 16.13 -9.71 -43.93
N GLU A 95 16.53 -9.91 -42.68
CA GLU A 95 16.77 -11.24 -42.12
C GLU A 95 15.48 -12.06 -42.04
N VAL A 96 14.37 -11.43 -41.63
CA VAL A 96 13.04 -12.06 -41.63
C VAL A 96 12.62 -12.47 -43.04
N VAL A 97 12.79 -11.60 -44.05
CA VAL A 97 12.47 -11.94 -45.45
C VAL A 97 13.33 -13.11 -45.93
N ARG A 98 14.64 -13.09 -45.68
CA ARG A 98 15.55 -14.18 -46.06
C ARG A 98 15.11 -15.53 -45.48
N TYR A 99 14.96 -15.61 -44.16
CA TYR A 99 14.66 -16.88 -43.50
C TYR A 99 13.22 -17.34 -43.71
N HIS A 100 12.25 -16.43 -43.79
CA HIS A 100 10.88 -16.78 -44.14
C HIS A 100 10.80 -17.35 -45.58
N THR A 101 11.59 -16.79 -46.51
CA THR A 101 11.69 -17.30 -47.89
C THR A 101 12.26 -18.72 -47.94
N LEU A 102 13.24 -19.04 -47.09
CA LEU A 102 13.76 -20.41 -46.94
C LEU A 102 12.76 -21.34 -46.24
N GLY A 103 11.88 -20.80 -45.39
CA GLY A 103 10.93 -21.56 -44.57
C GLY A 103 11.40 -21.84 -43.16
N ARG A 104 12.40 -21.10 -42.68
CA ARG A 104 12.89 -21.22 -41.31
C ARG A 104 11.99 -20.44 -40.35
N PRO A 105 11.52 -21.04 -39.23
CA PRO A 105 10.69 -20.36 -38.25
C PRO A 105 11.48 -19.32 -37.46
N MET A 106 10.82 -18.21 -37.11
CA MET A 106 11.41 -17.10 -36.38
C MET A 106 10.54 -16.59 -35.24
N LEU A 107 11.20 -16.30 -34.12
CA LEU A 107 10.61 -15.60 -32.98
C LEU A 107 11.34 -14.27 -32.80
N VAL A 108 10.65 -13.15 -32.99
CA VAL A 108 11.20 -11.80 -32.77
C VAL A 108 10.71 -11.24 -31.44
N GLY A 109 11.62 -11.03 -30.49
CA GLY A 109 11.30 -10.42 -29.20
C GLY A 109 11.50 -8.90 -29.24
N THR A 110 10.50 -8.15 -28.79
CA THR A 110 10.58 -6.69 -28.56
C THR A 110 10.42 -6.36 -27.08
N THR A 111 10.73 -5.14 -26.65
CA THR A 111 10.59 -4.67 -25.26
C THR A 111 9.24 -4.00 -24.99
N SER A 112 8.59 -3.49 -26.03
CA SER A 112 7.32 -2.75 -25.92
C SER A 112 6.32 -3.16 -27.00
N VAL A 113 5.03 -2.90 -26.72
CA VAL A 113 3.93 -3.13 -27.68
C VAL A 113 4.10 -2.21 -28.90
N GLU A 114 4.55 -0.97 -28.68
CA GLU A 114 4.82 -0.02 -29.76
C GLU A 114 5.91 -0.53 -30.71
N SER A 115 7.01 -1.07 -30.18
CA SER A 115 8.07 -1.68 -30.98
C SER A 115 7.57 -2.91 -31.75
N SER A 116 6.68 -3.71 -31.15
CA SER A 116 6.03 -4.85 -31.82
C SER A 116 5.12 -4.41 -32.97
N ASP A 117 4.26 -3.41 -32.76
CA ASP A 117 3.36 -2.88 -33.79
C ASP A 117 4.12 -2.18 -34.92
N ARG A 118 5.21 -1.47 -34.58
CA ARG A 118 6.11 -0.84 -35.55
C ARG A 118 6.79 -1.89 -36.43
N LEU A 119 7.31 -2.96 -35.83
CA LEU A 119 7.92 -4.06 -36.59
C LEU A 119 6.89 -4.80 -37.45
N SER A 120 5.72 -5.11 -36.89
CA SER A 120 4.59 -5.72 -37.62
C SER A 120 4.22 -4.91 -38.85
N SER A 121 4.14 -3.58 -38.71
CA SER A 121 3.85 -2.68 -39.82
C SER A 121 4.91 -2.74 -40.93
N ARG A 122 6.19 -2.95 -40.58
CA ARG A 122 7.29 -3.09 -41.54
C ARG A 122 7.31 -4.43 -42.29
N LEU A 123 6.61 -5.46 -41.80
CA LEU A 123 6.48 -6.76 -42.46
C LEU A 123 5.32 -6.82 -43.46
N LYS A 124 4.50 -5.76 -43.58
CA LYS A 124 3.42 -5.66 -44.58
C LYS A 124 3.99 -5.55 -46.00
N ALA A 125 3.16 -5.86 -46.99
CA ALA A 125 3.55 -5.94 -48.40
C ALA A 125 4.29 -4.69 -48.92
N GLU A 126 3.73 -3.49 -48.71
CA GLU A 126 4.29 -2.26 -49.29
C GLU A 126 5.66 -1.86 -48.68
N PRO A 127 5.86 -1.84 -47.34
CA PRO A 127 7.18 -1.61 -46.75
C PRO A 127 8.23 -2.65 -47.16
N VAL A 128 7.88 -3.94 -47.21
CA VAL A 128 8.79 -5.01 -47.65
C VAL A 128 9.19 -4.80 -49.12
N ARG A 129 8.21 -4.52 -49.99
CA ARG A 129 8.47 -4.21 -51.40
C ARG A 129 9.39 -3.00 -51.53
N ARG A 130 9.13 -1.94 -50.78
CA ARG A 130 9.97 -0.74 -50.81
C ARG A 130 11.40 -1.05 -50.37
N LEU A 131 11.57 -1.89 -49.34
CA LEU A 131 12.88 -2.29 -48.85
C LEU A 131 13.65 -3.06 -49.92
N LEU A 132 13.00 -4.02 -50.56
CA LEU A 132 13.60 -4.80 -51.64
C LEU A 132 13.94 -3.92 -52.86
N GLN A 133 13.11 -2.92 -53.19
CA GLN A 133 13.43 -1.93 -54.23
C GLN A 133 14.67 -1.12 -53.87
N VAL A 134 14.79 -0.64 -52.63
CA VAL A 134 15.99 0.07 -52.16
C VAL A 134 17.22 -0.83 -52.25
N THR A 135 17.13 -2.09 -51.84
CA THR A 135 18.22 -3.06 -51.92
C THR A 135 18.63 -3.35 -53.37
N LEU A 136 17.66 -3.55 -54.26
CA LEU A 136 17.90 -3.74 -55.70
C LEU A 136 18.63 -2.54 -56.29
N VAL A 137 18.13 -1.33 -56.05
CA VAL A 137 18.74 -0.07 -56.51
C VAL A 137 20.16 0.07 -55.99
N ARG A 138 20.38 -0.22 -54.69
CA ARG A 138 21.71 -0.20 -54.08
C ARG A 138 22.66 -1.17 -54.77
N LYS A 139 22.27 -2.44 -54.97
CA LYS A 139 23.14 -3.44 -55.60
C LYS A 139 23.43 -3.13 -57.08
N ILE A 140 22.44 -2.62 -57.82
CA ILE A 140 22.64 -2.16 -59.21
C ILE A 140 23.65 -1.01 -59.25
N PHE A 141 23.50 -0.02 -58.37
CA PHE A 141 24.41 1.13 -58.29
C PHE A 141 25.84 0.69 -57.94
N MET A 142 26.01 -0.17 -56.94
CA MET A 142 27.33 -0.68 -56.53
C MET A 142 28.00 -1.44 -57.69
N LYS A 143 27.25 -2.29 -58.40
CA LYS A 143 27.74 -3.04 -59.56
C LYS A 143 28.10 -2.14 -60.74
N ALA A 144 27.29 -1.11 -61.02
CA ALA A 144 27.53 -0.17 -62.11
C ALA A 144 28.78 0.70 -61.88
N ASN A 145 29.12 0.97 -60.62
CA ASN A 145 30.27 1.80 -60.25
C ASN A 145 31.48 0.99 -59.75
N ASN A 146 31.41 -0.34 -59.79
CA ASN A 146 32.45 -1.27 -59.30
C ASN A 146 32.91 -0.95 -57.87
N LEU A 147 31.96 -0.64 -56.99
CA LEU A 147 32.21 -0.30 -55.58
C LEU A 147 32.05 -1.54 -54.70
N GLU A 148 32.98 -1.74 -53.77
CA GLU A 148 32.86 -2.72 -52.69
C GLU A 148 32.20 -2.08 -51.46
N GLU A 149 31.46 -2.87 -50.67
CA GLU A 149 30.88 -2.43 -49.39
C GLU A 149 31.98 -2.34 -48.32
N ASP A 150 32.78 -1.27 -48.35
CA ASP A 150 34.00 -1.08 -47.54
C ASP A 150 33.78 -0.34 -46.20
N GLY A 151 32.53 -0.05 -45.82
CA GLY A 151 32.21 0.65 -44.56
C GLY A 151 31.99 2.16 -44.68
N ARG A 152 32.37 2.78 -45.81
CA ARG A 152 32.33 4.24 -45.96
C ARG A 152 30.97 4.74 -46.44
N LEU A 153 30.58 5.93 -45.98
CA LEU A 153 29.36 6.58 -46.46
C LEU A 153 29.49 6.92 -47.94
N ILE A 154 28.57 6.38 -48.75
CA ILE A 154 28.40 6.74 -50.16
C ILE A 154 27.38 7.87 -50.23
N ALA A 155 27.85 9.07 -50.55
CA ALA A 155 27.04 10.30 -50.53
C ALA A 155 25.79 10.20 -51.41
N GLU A 156 25.87 9.49 -52.53
CA GLU A 156 24.80 9.27 -53.50
C GLU A 156 23.68 8.37 -52.94
N LEU A 157 24.01 7.45 -52.04
CA LEU A 157 23.05 6.52 -51.43
C LEU A 157 22.46 7.04 -50.11
N ALA A 158 23.04 8.09 -49.54
CA ALA A 158 22.61 8.68 -48.27
C ALA A 158 21.10 9.06 -48.23
N PRO A 159 20.47 9.60 -49.30
CA PRO A 159 19.03 9.88 -49.31
C PRO A 159 18.16 8.63 -49.08
N PHE A 160 18.66 7.44 -49.40
CA PHE A 160 17.94 6.18 -49.19
C PHE A 160 18.12 5.61 -47.78
N ASN A 161 18.86 6.27 -46.90
CA ASN A 161 18.95 5.93 -45.48
C ASN A 161 17.80 6.55 -44.64
N GLU A 162 16.98 7.44 -45.22
CA GLU A 162 15.78 7.99 -44.58
C GLU A 162 14.71 6.93 -44.27
N PRO A 163 13.75 7.17 -43.34
CA PRO A 163 12.65 6.25 -43.09
C PRO A 163 11.96 5.77 -44.37
N ILE A 164 11.72 4.46 -44.46
CA ILE A 164 11.26 3.80 -45.69
C ILE A 164 9.96 4.40 -46.27
N GLU A 165 9.13 4.99 -45.41
CA GLU A 165 7.88 5.65 -45.77
C GLU A 165 8.10 6.94 -46.58
N LYS A 166 9.27 7.58 -46.46
CA LYS A 166 9.62 8.82 -47.17
C LYS A 166 10.22 8.57 -48.56
N ILE A 167 10.80 7.39 -48.78
CA ILE A 167 11.42 7.04 -50.05
C ILE A 167 10.30 6.75 -51.05
N THR A 168 10.27 7.43 -52.20
CA THR A 168 9.25 7.22 -53.26
C THR A 168 9.79 6.33 -54.40
N PRO A 169 8.93 5.60 -55.14
CA PRO A 169 9.39 4.79 -56.27
C PRO A 169 9.98 5.67 -57.38
N ASP A 170 9.50 6.91 -57.50
CA ASP A 170 9.97 7.86 -58.50
C ASP A 170 11.38 8.36 -58.21
N ALA A 171 11.72 8.55 -56.92
CA ALA A 171 13.09 8.84 -56.50
C ALA A 171 14.02 7.68 -56.85
N LEU A 172 13.61 6.44 -56.59
CA LEU A 172 14.36 5.23 -56.93
C LEU A 172 14.56 5.07 -58.44
N ARG A 173 13.50 5.27 -59.25
CA ARG A 173 13.57 5.22 -60.72
C ARG A 173 14.47 6.29 -61.30
N SER A 174 14.37 7.52 -60.78
CA SER A 174 15.18 8.65 -61.24
C SER A 174 16.66 8.42 -60.94
N PHE A 175 16.98 7.75 -59.82
CA PHE A 175 18.34 7.43 -59.42
C PHE A 175 19.00 6.35 -60.29
N ILE A 176 18.27 5.32 -60.72
CA ILE A 176 18.86 4.24 -61.54
C ILE A 176 18.90 4.53 -63.04
N LYS A 177 18.09 5.48 -63.52
CA LYS A 177 18.00 5.82 -64.96
C LYS A 177 19.35 6.17 -65.61
N PRO A 178 20.29 6.89 -64.96
CA PRO A 178 21.64 7.14 -65.50
C PRO A 178 22.52 5.88 -65.60
N HIS A 179 22.19 4.81 -64.88
CA HIS A 179 23.00 3.57 -64.78
C HIS A 179 22.51 2.45 -65.72
N GLY A 180 21.67 2.78 -66.72
CA GLY A 180 21.28 1.84 -67.79
C GLY A 180 20.16 0.85 -67.45
N VAL A 181 19.47 1.03 -66.32
CA VAL A 181 18.31 0.20 -65.92
C VAL A 181 17.03 1.01 -65.97
N THR A 182 15.99 0.48 -66.62
CA THR A 182 14.72 1.20 -66.87
C THR A 182 13.57 0.77 -65.96
N SER A 183 13.68 -0.35 -65.24
CA SER A 183 12.62 -0.90 -64.40
C SER A 183 13.10 -1.21 -62.98
N ILE A 184 12.28 -0.82 -62.00
CA ILE A 184 12.40 -1.19 -60.57
C ILE A 184 11.41 -2.31 -60.19
N ASN A 185 10.81 -2.98 -61.18
CA ASN A 185 9.87 -4.06 -60.92
C ASN A 185 10.62 -5.28 -60.37
N LEU A 186 10.27 -5.69 -59.16
CA LEU A 186 10.92 -6.80 -58.47
C LEU A 186 10.58 -8.16 -59.07
N GLU A 187 9.48 -8.28 -59.80
CA GLU A 187 9.01 -9.54 -60.39
C GLU A 187 9.70 -9.89 -61.72
N GLU A 188 10.43 -8.95 -62.31
CA GLU A 188 11.18 -9.19 -63.53
C GLU A 188 12.32 -10.20 -63.27
N PRO A 189 12.51 -11.22 -64.15
CA PRO A 189 13.48 -12.30 -63.91
C PRO A 189 14.90 -11.82 -63.59
N GLY A 190 15.37 -10.76 -64.25
CA GLY A 190 16.70 -10.19 -64.01
C GLY A 190 16.83 -9.52 -62.64
N ASN A 191 15.83 -8.73 -62.24
CA ASN A 191 15.81 -8.07 -60.93
C ASN A 191 15.62 -9.08 -59.80
N LEU A 192 14.80 -10.09 -60.01
CA LEU A 192 14.56 -11.16 -59.04
C LEU A 192 15.85 -11.97 -58.79
N SER A 193 16.64 -12.27 -59.83
CA SER A 193 17.94 -12.93 -59.65
C SER A 193 18.91 -12.09 -58.82
N ILE A 194 18.98 -10.77 -59.07
CA ILE A 194 19.83 -9.87 -58.29
C ILE A 194 19.41 -9.84 -56.82
N LEU A 195 18.11 -9.87 -56.54
CA LEU A 195 17.57 -9.91 -55.18
C LEU A 195 17.84 -11.24 -54.48
N LEU A 196 17.72 -12.36 -55.20
CA LEU A 196 18.05 -13.69 -54.67
C LEU A 196 19.54 -13.76 -54.29
N ASP A 197 20.42 -13.25 -55.15
CA ASP A 197 21.86 -13.16 -54.85
C ASP A 197 22.13 -12.23 -53.66
N ALA A 198 21.47 -11.06 -53.60
CA ALA A 198 21.63 -10.11 -52.51
C ALA A 198 21.14 -10.64 -51.15
N LEU A 199 20.12 -11.51 -51.16
CA LEU A 199 19.58 -12.17 -49.97
C LEU A 199 20.31 -13.49 -49.63
N GLY A 200 21.23 -13.94 -50.47
CA GLY A 200 21.88 -15.25 -50.32
C GLY A 200 20.87 -16.41 -50.38
N LEU A 201 19.91 -16.33 -51.31
CA LEU A 201 18.84 -17.32 -51.49
C LEU A 201 19.09 -18.17 -52.74
N PRO A 202 18.78 -19.48 -52.70
CA PRO A 202 18.86 -20.32 -53.88
C PRO A 202 17.77 -19.93 -54.89
N GLN A 203 18.04 -20.18 -56.18
CA GLN A 203 17.10 -19.88 -57.27
C GLN A 203 15.76 -20.62 -57.13
N SER A 204 15.73 -21.77 -56.43
CA SER A 204 14.51 -22.52 -56.11
C SER A 204 13.51 -21.74 -55.24
N SER A 205 13.96 -20.69 -54.56
CA SER A 205 13.12 -19.90 -53.65
C SER A 205 12.42 -18.70 -54.32
N ALA A 206 12.57 -18.55 -55.64
CA ALA A 206 12.02 -17.44 -56.42
C ALA A 206 10.50 -17.25 -56.21
N ASP A 207 9.73 -18.34 -56.20
CA ASP A 207 8.26 -18.26 -56.08
C ASP A 207 7.81 -17.81 -54.68
N ARG A 208 8.54 -18.22 -53.63
CA ARG A 208 8.28 -17.75 -52.27
C ARG A 208 8.63 -16.28 -52.10
N LEU A 209 9.73 -15.83 -52.70
CA LEU A 209 10.10 -14.42 -52.69
C LEU A 209 9.06 -13.56 -53.42
N LYS A 210 8.52 -14.03 -54.56
CA LYS A 210 7.39 -13.38 -55.25
C LYS A 210 6.15 -13.28 -54.36
N ALA A 211 5.80 -14.35 -53.64
CA ALA A 211 4.68 -14.32 -52.71
C ALA A 211 4.86 -13.26 -51.61
N ILE A 212 6.08 -13.08 -51.09
CA ILE A 212 6.41 -12.04 -50.11
C ILE A 212 6.33 -10.63 -50.72
N ILE A 213 6.77 -10.45 -51.96
CA ILE A 213 6.68 -9.16 -52.68
C ILE A 213 5.21 -8.72 -52.87
N GLN A 214 4.31 -9.68 -53.04
CA GLN A 214 2.88 -9.44 -53.25
C GLN A 214 2.12 -9.27 -51.94
N GLY A 215 2.34 -10.16 -50.96
CA GLY A 215 1.56 -10.24 -49.72
C GLY A 215 2.24 -9.73 -48.44
N GLY A 216 3.55 -9.47 -48.47
CA GLY A 216 4.36 -9.26 -47.27
C GLY A 216 4.69 -10.57 -46.56
N VAL A 217 5.22 -10.48 -45.34
CA VAL A 217 5.54 -11.65 -44.52
C VAL A 217 4.37 -11.92 -43.56
N PRO A 218 3.67 -13.07 -43.67
CA PRO A 218 2.63 -13.44 -42.71
C PRO A 218 3.25 -13.63 -41.32
N HIS A 219 2.71 -12.94 -40.32
CA HIS A 219 3.23 -12.96 -38.96
C HIS A 219 2.12 -12.81 -37.93
N LEU A 220 2.39 -13.25 -36.71
CA LEU A 220 1.51 -13.12 -35.55
C LEU A 220 2.17 -12.27 -34.48
N VAL A 221 1.40 -11.45 -33.76
CA VAL A 221 1.90 -10.54 -32.72
C VAL A 221 1.29 -10.91 -31.38
N LEU A 222 2.13 -10.98 -30.34
CA LEU A 222 1.75 -11.31 -28.97
C LEU A 222 2.04 -10.13 -28.04
N ASN A 223 0.99 -9.64 -27.38
CA ASN A 223 1.04 -8.41 -26.57
C ASN A 223 0.86 -8.66 -25.07
N ALA A 224 0.97 -9.91 -24.62
CA ALA A 224 0.81 -10.34 -23.22
C ALA A 224 -0.56 -9.98 -22.60
N ARG A 225 -1.63 -9.97 -23.42
CA ARG A 225 -3.00 -9.64 -22.98
C ARG A 225 -3.89 -10.87 -22.83
N LYS A 226 -3.77 -11.86 -23.72
CA LYS A 226 -4.65 -13.03 -23.77
C LYS A 226 -3.84 -14.32 -23.70
N HIS A 227 -3.54 -14.76 -22.47
CA HIS A 227 -2.61 -15.86 -22.26
C HIS A 227 -2.99 -17.18 -22.93
N THR A 228 -4.28 -17.51 -23.06
CA THR A 228 -4.74 -18.76 -23.70
C THR A 228 -4.53 -18.75 -25.21
N GLU A 229 -5.00 -17.71 -25.91
CA GLU A 229 -4.80 -17.53 -27.35
C GLU A 229 -3.30 -17.41 -27.69
N GLU A 230 -2.55 -16.65 -26.89
CA GLU A 230 -1.10 -16.48 -27.08
C GLU A 230 -0.32 -17.78 -26.88
N SER A 231 -0.79 -18.65 -25.98
CA SER A 231 -0.19 -19.97 -25.77
C SER A 231 -0.33 -20.86 -27.01
N GLN A 232 -1.50 -20.86 -27.65
CA GLN A 232 -1.73 -21.61 -28.89
C GLN A 232 -0.87 -21.06 -30.04
N ILE A 233 -0.75 -19.74 -30.16
CA ILE A 233 0.09 -19.11 -31.17
C ILE A 233 1.57 -19.49 -30.97
N ILE A 234 2.07 -19.44 -29.73
CA ILE A 234 3.46 -19.82 -29.43
C ILE A 234 3.72 -21.30 -29.70
N ALA A 235 2.78 -22.20 -29.41
CA ALA A 235 2.94 -23.62 -29.71
C ALA A 235 3.13 -23.87 -31.22
N GLY A 236 2.47 -23.07 -32.06
CA GLY A 236 2.62 -23.09 -33.53
C GLY A 236 3.83 -22.33 -34.08
N ALA A 237 4.57 -21.58 -33.26
CA ALA A 237 5.64 -20.68 -33.73
C ALA A 237 6.85 -21.41 -34.36
N GLY A 238 6.99 -22.72 -34.14
CA GLY A 238 8.04 -23.54 -34.73
C GLY A 238 7.68 -24.16 -36.10
N ALA A 239 6.52 -23.85 -36.66
CA ALA A 239 6.07 -24.35 -37.96
C ALA A 239 6.89 -23.78 -39.13
N PHE A 240 6.91 -24.49 -40.26
CA PHE A 240 7.67 -24.09 -41.44
C PHE A 240 7.25 -22.70 -41.95
N GLY A 241 8.21 -21.77 -41.98
CA GLY A 241 8.01 -20.38 -42.35
C GLY A 241 7.22 -19.54 -41.34
N ALA A 242 6.93 -20.03 -40.13
CA ALA A 242 6.21 -19.23 -39.14
C ALA A 242 7.04 -18.03 -38.66
N VAL A 243 6.39 -16.87 -38.53
CA VAL A 243 7.00 -15.65 -37.96
C VAL A 243 6.13 -15.16 -36.81
N THR A 244 6.70 -15.09 -35.62
CA THR A 244 5.99 -14.64 -34.43
C THR A 244 6.74 -13.49 -33.76
N ILE A 245 6.04 -12.40 -33.48
CA ILE A 245 6.56 -11.25 -32.75
C ILE A 245 6.02 -11.32 -31.31
N ALA A 246 6.90 -11.35 -30.33
CA ALA A 246 6.57 -11.43 -28.91
C ALA A 246 7.00 -10.16 -28.18
N THR A 247 6.04 -9.43 -27.61
CA THR A 247 6.32 -8.31 -26.72
C THR A 247 6.82 -8.82 -25.38
N ASN A 248 7.96 -8.29 -24.92
CA ASN A 248 8.71 -8.72 -23.74
C ASN A 248 8.94 -10.25 -23.74
N MET A 249 8.15 -10.95 -22.93
CA MET A 249 8.19 -12.39 -22.75
C MET A 249 6.80 -13.02 -22.93
N ALA A 250 5.98 -12.47 -23.84
CA ALA A 250 4.67 -13.03 -24.17
C ALA A 250 4.76 -14.52 -24.54
N GLY A 251 3.76 -15.29 -24.13
CA GLY A 251 3.75 -16.76 -24.23
C GLY A 251 4.88 -17.45 -23.45
N ARG A 252 5.20 -16.91 -22.26
CA ARG A 252 6.00 -17.61 -21.24
C ARG A 252 5.25 -18.84 -20.74
N GLY A 253 6.01 -19.93 -20.52
CA GLY A 253 5.49 -21.19 -20.00
C GLY A 253 5.15 -22.22 -21.08
N VAL A 254 5.03 -21.81 -22.35
CA VAL A 254 4.77 -22.72 -23.47
C VAL A 254 6.06 -23.04 -24.23
N ASP A 255 6.18 -24.30 -24.63
CA ASP A 255 7.31 -24.81 -25.41
C ASP A 255 7.08 -24.63 -26.91
N ILE A 256 8.13 -24.23 -27.64
CA ILE A 256 8.07 -24.07 -29.09
C ILE A 256 8.70 -25.32 -29.72
N LYS A 257 7.85 -26.21 -30.23
CA LYS A 257 8.29 -27.42 -30.90
C LYS A 257 8.59 -27.13 -32.37
N LEU A 258 9.73 -27.62 -32.88
CA LEU A 258 10.04 -27.54 -34.31
C LEU A 258 8.98 -28.31 -35.12
N GLY A 259 8.54 -27.76 -36.24
CA GLY A 259 7.41 -28.27 -37.01
C GLY A 259 6.04 -27.72 -36.56
N GLY A 260 5.95 -27.10 -35.39
CA GLY A 260 4.72 -26.54 -34.83
C GLY A 260 3.89 -27.57 -34.05
N GLU A 261 2.62 -27.24 -33.81
CA GLU A 261 1.66 -28.12 -33.14
C GLU A 261 0.70 -28.75 -34.16
N VAL A 262 0.47 -30.05 -34.04
CA VAL A 262 -0.51 -30.77 -34.87
C VAL A 262 -1.89 -30.56 -34.25
N ALA A 263 -2.85 -30.12 -35.05
CA ALA A 263 -4.22 -29.92 -34.60
C ALA A 263 -4.82 -31.23 -34.04
N GLU A 264 -5.56 -31.13 -32.93
CA GLU A 264 -6.17 -32.28 -32.25
C GLU A 264 -7.12 -33.07 -33.17
N GLU A 265 -7.81 -32.38 -34.06
CA GLU A 265 -8.69 -32.96 -35.08
C GLU A 265 -7.92 -33.92 -36.01
N VAL A 266 -6.71 -33.53 -36.44
CA VAL A 266 -5.82 -34.33 -37.28
C VAL A 266 -5.33 -35.56 -36.52
N ILE A 267 -4.94 -35.39 -35.26
CA ILE A 267 -4.51 -36.53 -34.41
C ILE A 267 -5.68 -37.51 -34.20
N SER A 268 -6.89 -37.01 -33.97
CA SER A 268 -8.10 -37.82 -33.80
C SER A 268 -8.43 -38.61 -35.08
N ALA A 269 -8.32 -37.97 -36.25
CA ALA A 269 -8.49 -38.62 -37.55
C ALA A 269 -7.43 -39.72 -37.78
N VAL A 270 -6.16 -39.42 -37.49
CA VAL A 270 -5.06 -40.40 -37.58
C VAL A 270 -5.29 -41.59 -36.65
N ASN A 271 -5.70 -41.36 -35.40
CA ASN A 271 -6.00 -42.44 -34.46
C ASN A 271 -7.15 -43.32 -34.93
N ARG A 272 -8.18 -42.74 -35.57
CA ARG A 272 -9.30 -43.50 -36.18
C ARG A 272 -8.83 -44.37 -37.34
N VAL A 273 -7.92 -43.86 -38.18
CA VAL A 273 -7.31 -44.63 -39.27
C VAL A 273 -6.45 -45.77 -38.72
N LEU A 274 -5.59 -45.50 -37.74
CA LEU A 274 -4.73 -46.52 -37.13
C LEU A 274 -5.52 -47.64 -36.44
N ARG A 275 -6.66 -47.33 -35.81
CA ARG A 275 -7.59 -48.36 -35.29
C ARG A 275 -8.13 -49.27 -36.40
N LYS A 276 -8.46 -48.72 -37.57
CA LYS A 276 -8.92 -49.51 -38.73
C LYS A 276 -7.82 -50.40 -39.31
N VAL A 277 -6.57 -49.97 -39.23
CA VAL A 277 -5.38 -50.71 -39.69
C VAL A 277 -4.98 -51.84 -38.71
N GLY A 278 -5.61 -51.91 -37.53
CA GLY A 278 -5.43 -53.02 -36.57
C GLY A 278 -4.63 -52.66 -35.31
N PHE A 279 -4.36 -51.38 -35.05
CA PHE A 279 -3.76 -50.93 -33.78
C PHE A 279 -4.85 -50.71 -32.72
N ASN A 280 -4.86 -51.55 -31.68
CA ASN A 280 -5.92 -51.55 -30.66
C ASN A 280 -5.93 -50.28 -29.80
N ASP A 281 -4.76 -49.68 -29.50
CA ASP A 281 -4.68 -48.42 -28.77
C ASP A 281 -3.65 -47.43 -29.33
N PRO A 282 -4.03 -46.61 -30.33
CA PRO A 282 -3.15 -45.59 -30.89
C PRO A 282 -2.92 -44.37 -29.99
N PHE A 283 -3.58 -44.26 -28.82
CA PHE A 283 -3.44 -43.10 -27.95
C PHE A 283 -2.08 -43.06 -27.24
N ASP A 284 -1.56 -44.22 -26.82
CA ASP A 284 -0.27 -44.35 -26.13
C ASP A 284 0.94 -44.29 -27.08
N MET A 285 0.72 -44.32 -28.39
CA MET A 285 1.80 -44.23 -29.38
C MET A 285 2.43 -42.83 -29.40
N SER A 286 3.74 -42.76 -29.64
CA SER A 286 4.41 -41.49 -29.95
C SER A 286 4.00 -40.98 -31.34
N LEU A 287 4.18 -39.67 -31.62
CA LEU A 287 3.88 -39.13 -32.95
C LEU A 287 4.73 -39.81 -34.04
N GLU A 288 5.98 -40.15 -33.75
CA GLU A 288 6.86 -40.85 -34.69
C GLU A 288 6.40 -42.30 -34.93
N GLU A 289 5.94 -43.01 -33.90
CA GLU A 289 5.35 -44.35 -34.07
C GLU A 289 4.09 -44.30 -34.94
N ARG A 290 3.24 -43.29 -34.77
CA ARG A 290 2.08 -43.06 -35.64
C ARG A 290 2.51 -42.82 -37.09
N ARG A 291 3.56 -42.02 -37.32
CA ARG A 291 4.13 -41.79 -38.66
C ARG A 291 4.59 -43.09 -39.30
N GLN A 292 5.38 -43.89 -38.59
CA GLN A 292 5.91 -45.16 -39.09
C GLN A 292 4.80 -46.17 -39.38
N ALA A 293 3.75 -46.20 -38.56
CA ALA A 293 2.58 -47.05 -38.79
C ALA A 293 1.79 -46.62 -40.04
N LEU A 294 1.58 -45.31 -40.24
CA LEU A 294 0.90 -44.77 -41.42
C LEU A 294 1.70 -44.99 -42.71
N LEU A 295 3.04 -44.89 -42.68
CA LEU A 295 3.89 -45.14 -43.84
C LEU A 295 3.88 -46.61 -44.29
N LYS A 296 3.57 -47.54 -43.38
CA LYS A 296 3.44 -48.99 -43.66
C LYS A 296 2.01 -49.40 -44.02
N ALA A 297 1.03 -48.54 -43.78
CA ALA A 297 -0.37 -48.80 -44.08
C ALA A 297 -0.67 -48.56 -45.56
N ASP A 298 -1.64 -49.29 -46.11
CA ASP A 298 -2.10 -49.08 -47.49
C ASP A 298 -2.94 -47.78 -47.57
N PRO A 299 -2.58 -46.81 -48.44
CA PRO A 299 -3.32 -45.56 -48.59
C PRO A 299 -4.81 -45.71 -48.90
N THR A 300 -5.23 -46.84 -49.48
CA THR A 300 -6.66 -47.13 -49.73
C THR A 300 -7.48 -47.26 -48.45
N GLN A 301 -6.83 -47.55 -47.31
CA GLN A 301 -7.48 -47.73 -46.00
C GLN A 301 -7.74 -46.40 -45.27
N PHE A 302 -7.22 -45.27 -45.77
CA PHE A 302 -7.38 -43.96 -45.15
C PHE A 302 -8.83 -43.43 -45.29
N GLY A 303 -9.52 -43.79 -46.37
CA GLY A 303 -10.92 -43.43 -46.61
C GLY A 303 -11.16 -41.92 -46.58
N ILE A 304 -12.19 -41.48 -45.85
CA ILE A 304 -12.57 -40.05 -45.75
C ILE A 304 -11.55 -39.16 -45.02
N TYR A 305 -10.55 -39.75 -44.34
CA TYR A 305 -9.54 -39.03 -43.55
C TYR A 305 -8.20 -38.87 -44.28
N GLU A 306 -8.17 -39.11 -45.60
CA GLU A 306 -6.94 -39.04 -46.41
C GLU A 306 -6.28 -37.66 -46.33
N SER A 307 -7.07 -36.58 -46.31
CA SER A 307 -6.58 -35.21 -46.16
C SER A 307 -5.81 -34.99 -44.86
N GLU A 308 -6.36 -35.47 -43.75
CA GLU A 308 -5.81 -35.31 -42.40
C GLU A 308 -4.55 -36.16 -42.24
N VAL A 309 -4.54 -37.38 -42.79
CA VAL A 309 -3.34 -38.23 -42.83
C VAL A 309 -2.23 -37.57 -43.67
N LYS A 310 -2.56 -36.96 -44.81
CA LYS A 310 -1.59 -36.20 -45.62
C LYS A 310 -1.03 -35.00 -44.85
N LEU A 311 -1.88 -34.24 -44.15
CA LEU A 311 -1.44 -33.13 -43.29
C LEU A 311 -0.50 -33.60 -42.18
N PHE A 312 -0.80 -34.74 -41.56
CA PHE A 312 0.05 -35.35 -40.54
C PHE A 312 1.40 -35.79 -41.07
N LEU A 313 1.47 -36.42 -42.26
CA LEU A 313 2.74 -36.80 -42.87
C LEU A 313 3.53 -35.56 -43.34
N GLN A 314 2.84 -34.55 -43.88
CA GLN A 314 3.46 -33.29 -44.30
C GLN A 314 4.09 -32.54 -43.11
N TYR A 315 3.47 -32.60 -41.93
CA TYR A 315 4.03 -32.03 -40.70
C TYR A 315 5.44 -32.55 -40.40
N PHE A 316 5.72 -33.85 -40.59
CA PHE A 316 7.07 -34.40 -40.37
C PHE A 316 8.07 -33.96 -41.44
N VAL A 317 7.63 -33.89 -42.70
CA VAL A 317 8.46 -33.38 -43.79
C VAL A 317 8.87 -31.93 -43.52
N ASP A 318 7.92 -31.12 -43.06
CA ASP A 318 8.15 -29.73 -42.72
C ASP A 318 9.01 -29.59 -41.45
N MET A 319 8.83 -30.46 -40.45
CA MET A 319 9.70 -30.53 -39.27
C MET A 319 11.15 -30.85 -39.64
N GLU A 320 11.38 -31.83 -40.51
CA GLU A 320 12.72 -32.22 -40.98
C GLU A 320 13.38 -31.07 -41.75
N ARG A 321 12.65 -30.42 -42.66
CA ARG A 321 13.12 -29.21 -43.36
C ARG A 321 13.48 -28.09 -42.39
N VAL A 322 12.66 -27.86 -41.36
CA VAL A 322 12.96 -26.84 -40.33
C VAL A 322 14.26 -27.18 -39.61
N LYS A 323 14.50 -28.45 -39.28
CA LYS A 323 15.76 -28.88 -38.65
C LYS A 323 16.96 -28.68 -39.58
N GLU A 324 16.85 -29.05 -40.85
CA GLU A 324 17.89 -28.85 -41.88
C GLU A 324 18.23 -27.36 -42.07
N LEU A 325 17.23 -26.48 -42.01
CA LEU A 325 17.41 -25.03 -42.10
C LEU A 325 17.99 -24.40 -40.82
N GLY A 326 18.37 -25.20 -39.82
CA GLY A 326 18.97 -24.73 -38.57
C GLY A 326 17.96 -24.43 -37.46
N GLY A 327 16.72 -24.91 -37.57
CA GLY A 327 15.67 -24.83 -36.56
C GLY A 327 15.20 -23.41 -36.24
N LEU A 328 14.66 -23.20 -35.03
CA LEU A 328 14.09 -21.92 -34.61
C LEU A 328 15.17 -20.84 -34.53
N HIS A 329 14.93 -19.72 -35.21
CA HIS A 329 15.78 -18.54 -35.12
C HIS A 329 15.14 -17.46 -34.25
N VAL A 330 15.82 -17.08 -33.17
CA VAL A 330 15.36 -16.05 -32.23
C VAL A 330 16.06 -14.73 -32.53
N ILE A 331 15.29 -13.68 -32.74
CA ILE A 331 15.78 -12.32 -32.99
C ILE A 331 15.37 -11.44 -31.81
N GLY A 332 16.34 -10.89 -31.08
CA GLY A 332 16.06 -9.81 -30.12
C GLY A 332 16.15 -8.46 -30.84
N SER A 333 15.08 -7.68 -30.88
CA SER A 333 15.09 -6.36 -31.53
C SER A 333 15.79 -5.29 -30.72
N GLU A 334 15.97 -5.54 -29.42
CA GLU A 334 16.54 -4.68 -28.38
C GLU A 334 17.04 -5.57 -27.22
N ARG A 335 17.86 -5.02 -26.32
CA ARG A 335 18.19 -5.67 -25.04
C ARG A 335 17.24 -5.22 -23.95
N HIS A 336 16.86 -6.15 -23.08
CA HIS A 336 16.07 -5.83 -21.89
C HIS A 336 16.96 -5.20 -20.81
N GLU A 337 16.33 -4.63 -19.79
CA GLU A 337 17.00 -4.08 -18.61
C GLU A 337 17.89 -5.09 -17.89
N ALA A 338 17.56 -6.39 -17.98
CA ALA A 338 18.31 -7.47 -17.34
C ALA A 338 18.74 -8.56 -18.33
N ARG A 339 20.01 -8.97 -18.25
CA ARG A 339 20.62 -10.07 -19.02
C ARG A 339 19.86 -11.37 -18.89
N ARG A 340 19.29 -11.59 -17.70
CA ARG A 340 18.47 -12.76 -17.39
C ARG A 340 17.29 -12.91 -18.35
N ILE A 341 16.65 -11.80 -18.74
CA ILE A 341 15.47 -11.79 -19.62
C ILE A 341 15.90 -12.06 -21.06
N ASP A 342 16.99 -11.42 -21.52
CA ASP A 342 17.56 -11.69 -22.84
C ASP A 342 17.93 -13.16 -23.01
N ASN A 343 18.54 -13.78 -22.00
CA ASN A 343 18.88 -15.20 -22.00
C ASN A 343 17.63 -16.10 -22.01
N GLN A 344 16.51 -15.67 -21.43
CA GLN A 344 15.25 -16.40 -21.53
C GLN A 344 14.66 -16.34 -22.94
N LEU A 345 14.81 -15.22 -23.64
CA LEU A 345 14.43 -15.11 -25.05
C LEU A 345 15.32 -16.03 -25.90
N ARG A 346 16.65 -15.98 -25.74
CA ARG A 346 17.59 -16.90 -26.42
C ARG A 346 17.24 -18.37 -26.14
N GLY A 347 16.86 -18.68 -24.90
CA GLY A 347 16.43 -20.02 -24.44
C GLY A 347 15.12 -20.55 -25.04
N ARG A 348 14.46 -19.79 -25.92
CA ARG A 348 13.32 -20.29 -26.72
C ARG A 348 13.76 -21.17 -27.89
N ALA A 349 14.98 -20.98 -28.39
CA ALA A 349 15.58 -21.82 -29.44
C ALA A 349 16.40 -22.98 -28.87
N ALA A 350 16.60 -24.01 -29.71
CA ALA A 350 17.45 -25.18 -29.45
C ALA A 350 17.12 -25.94 -28.16
N ARG A 351 15.83 -26.22 -27.93
CA ARG A 351 15.37 -27.02 -26.79
C ARG A 351 15.59 -28.50 -27.06
N GLN A 352 15.92 -29.27 -26.01
CA GLN A 352 16.19 -30.71 -26.10
C GLN A 352 17.23 -31.12 -27.17
N GLY A 353 18.15 -30.22 -27.53
CA GLY A 353 19.17 -30.48 -28.54
C GLY A 353 18.73 -30.28 -29.98
N ASP A 354 17.56 -29.70 -30.21
CA ASP A 354 17.17 -29.26 -31.54
C ASP A 354 18.15 -28.20 -32.09
N PRO A 355 18.33 -28.10 -33.42
CA PRO A 355 19.04 -26.98 -34.01
C PRO A 355 18.30 -25.67 -33.72
N GLY A 356 19.07 -24.61 -33.53
CA GLY A 356 18.50 -23.29 -33.27
C GLY A 356 19.58 -22.24 -33.11
N SER A 357 19.24 -20.99 -33.40
CA SER A 357 20.16 -19.87 -33.24
C SER A 357 19.49 -18.63 -32.68
N SER A 358 20.28 -17.77 -32.05
CA SER A 358 19.81 -16.46 -31.58
C SER A 358 20.71 -15.33 -32.07
N ARG A 359 20.14 -14.15 -32.29
CA ARG A 359 20.86 -12.92 -32.65
C ARG A 359 20.13 -11.71 -32.07
N PHE A 360 20.88 -10.71 -31.60
CA PHE A 360 20.30 -9.45 -31.15
C PHE A 360 20.69 -8.32 -32.09
N TYR A 361 19.73 -7.46 -32.38
CA TYR A 361 19.89 -6.24 -33.15
C TYR A 361 19.72 -5.07 -32.20
N LEU A 362 20.69 -4.16 -32.18
CA LEU A 362 20.71 -3.03 -31.26
C LEU A 362 20.91 -1.74 -32.02
N SER A 363 20.46 -0.63 -31.43
CA SER A 363 20.69 0.71 -31.96
C SER A 363 21.14 1.65 -30.85
N LEU A 364 22.01 2.61 -31.19
CA LEU A 364 22.43 3.66 -30.25
C LEU A 364 21.26 4.54 -29.77
N GLN A 365 20.15 4.53 -30.50
CA GLN A 365 18.90 5.25 -30.17
C GLN A 365 17.90 4.42 -29.35
N ASP A 366 18.21 3.16 -29.02
CA ASP A 366 17.32 2.33 -28.19
C ASP A 366 17.28 2.86 -26.75
N ASP A 367 16.20 2.57 -26.02
CA ASP A 367 15.96 3.13 -24.68
C ASP A 367 17.12 2.87 -23.69
N LEU A 368 17.66 1.65 -23.68
CA LEU A 368 18.80 1.28 -22.85
C LEU A 368 20.05 2.15 -23.14
N MET A 369 20.28 2.48 -24.41
CA MET A 369 21.43 3.28 -24.85
C MET A 369 21.20 4.76 -24.61
N ARG A 370 19.97 5.24 -24.82
CA ARG A 370 19.59 6.64 -24.58
C ARG A 370 19.79 7.04 -23.12
N MET A 371 19.52 6.13 -22.18
CA MET A 371 19.68 6.39 -20.75
C MET A 371 21.15 6.46 -20.28
N PHE A 372 22.10 5.83 -20.98
CA PHE A 372 23.42 5.53 -20.39
C PHE A 372 24.66 5.73 -21.29
N GLY A 373 24.54 6.38 -22.46
CA GLY A 373 25.71 6.84 -23.23
C GLY A 373 25.61 6.87 -24.76
N GLY A 374 24.43 6.67 -25.34
CA GLY A 374 24.22 6.65 -26.80
C GLY A 374 24.69 7.92 -27.51
N ASP A 375 24.49 9.09 -26.90
CA ASP A 375 24.84 10.39 -27.50
C ASP A 375 26.35 10.61 -27.62
N GLN A 376 27.14 10.13 -26.65
CA GLN A 376 28.61 10.26 -26.71
C GLN A 376 29.21 9.41 -27.82
N VAL A 377 28.71 8.17 -27.98
CA VAL A 377 29.13 7.25 -29.05
C VAL A 377 28.63 7.77 -30.40
N GLY A 378 27.39 8.24 -30.48
CA GLY A 378 26.79 8.80 -31.69
C GLY A 378 27.57 10.01 -32.23
N ASN A 379 27.98 10.93 -31.35
CA ASN A 379 28.75 12.11 -31.73
C ASN A 379 30.17 11.78 -32.22
N LEU A 380 30.81 10.75 -31.64
CA LEU A 380 32.12 10.26 -32.11
C LEU A 380 31.99 9.64 -33.52
N MET A 381 30.94 8.87 -33.78
CA MET A 381 30.72 8.23 -35.07
C MET A 381 30.39 9.23 -36.18
N GLN A 382 29.65 10.31 -35.87
CA GLN A 382 29.38 11.38 -36.82
C GLN A 382 30.67 12.05 -37.32
N ARG A 383 31.70 12.14 -36.46
CA ARG A 383 33.02 12.66 -36.84
C ARG A 383 33.82 11.71 -37.72
N LEU A 384 33.51 10.41 -37.72
CA LEU A 384 34.21 9.37 -38.47
C LEU A 384 33.53 9.02 -39.81
N SER A 385 32.41 9.66 -40.16
CA SER A 385 31.68 9.47 -41.42
C SER A 385 31.35 8.01 -41.77
N VAL A 386 31.02 7.20 -40.75
CA VAL A 386 30.60 5.80 -40.91
C VAL A 386 29.18 5.74 -41.49
N ASP A 387 28.91 4.84 -42.43
CA ASP A 387 27.58 4.63 -43.00
C ASP A 387 26.60 4.09 -41.95
N ASP A 388 25.46 4.77 -41.78
CA ASP A 388 24.38 4.41 -40.88
C ASP A 388 23.79 3.02 -41.13
N SER A 389 23.87 2.56 -42.37
CA SER A 389 23.26 1.32 -42.83
C SER A 389 24.13 0.08 -42.58
N LEU A 390 25.36 0.25 -42.12
CA LEU A 390 26.29 -0.84 -41.85
C LEU A 390 26.40 -1.13 -40.35
N PRO A 391 26.59 -2.40 -39.97
CA PRO A 391 26.74 -2.79 -38.57
C PRO A 391 28.07 -2.31 -37.99
N LEU A 392 28.04 -1.86 -36.75
CA LEU A 392 29.20 -1.38 -36.00
C LEU A 392 29.96 -2.56 -35.41
N GLU A 393 31.03 -3.01 -36.08
CA GLU A 393 31.90 -4.10 -35.59
C GLU A 393 32.98 -3.61 -34.61
N VAL A 394 32.66 -2.70 -33.69
CA VAL A 394 33.63 -2.14 -32.75
C VAL A 394 33.42 -2.75 -31.36
N ARG A 395 34.38 -3.57 -30.91
CA ARG A 395 34.41 -4.19 -29.57
C ARG A 395 34.14 -3.20 -28.42
N LEU A 396 34.52 -1.92 -28.60
CA LEU A 396 34.26 -0.83 -27.66
C LEU A 396 32.77 -0.65 -27.37
N VAL A 397 31.90 -0.75 -28.38
CA VAL A 397 30.46 -0.50 -28.25
C VAL A 397 29.78 -1.62 -27.48
N SER A 398 30.19 -2.88 -27.71
CA SER A 398 29.70 -4.04 -26.96
C SER A 398 29.96 -3.91 -25.45
N ASN A 399 31.16 -3.46 -25.05
CA ASN A 399 31.50 -3.24 -23.64
C ASN A 399 30.64 -2.15 -22.98
N ILE A 400 30.31 -1.08 -23.71
CA ILE A 400 29.45 0.00 -23.21
C ILE A 400 28.02 -0.51 -22.99
N ILE A 401 27.47 -1.29 -23.93
CA ILE A 401 26.14 -1.89 -23.81
C ILE A 401 26.07 -2.78 -22.56
N GLU A 402 27.08 -3.63 -22.38
CA GLU A 402 27.18 -4.52 -21.23
C GLU A 402 27.29 -3.76 -19.89
N GLY A 403 28.09 -2.69 -19.85
CA GLY A 403 28.21 -1.82 -18.68
C GLY A 403 26.93 -1.05 -18.37
N SER A 404 26.17 -0.63 -19.40
CA SER A 404 24.86 0.02 -19.22
C SER A 404 23.83 -0.94 -18.65
N GLN A 405 23.76 -2.18 -19.13
CA GLN A 405 22.84 -3.19 -18.61
C GLN A 405 23.15 -3.53 -17.13
N THR A 406 24.43 -3.70 -16.79
CA THR A 406 24.87 -3.96 -15.40
C THR A 406 24.50 -2.80 -14.46
N ARG A 407 24.60 -1.55 -14.93
CA ARG A 407 24.19 -0.37 -14.15
C ARG A 407 22.68 -0.33 -13.89
N VAL A 408 21.85 -0.68 -14.88
CA VAL A 408 20.40 -0.77 -14.70
C VAL A 408 20.02 -1.89 -13.74
N GLU A 409 20.65 -3.06 -13.87
CA GLU A 409 20.47 -4.17 -12.93
C GLU A 409 20.83 -3.76 -11.50
N GLY A 410 21.95 -3.07 -11.30
CA GLY A 410 22.37 -2.53 -10.01
C GLY A 410 21.37 -1.51 -9.44
N ALA A 411 20.89 -0.56 -10.24
CA ALA A 411 19.89 0.42 -9.80
C ALA A 411 18.56 -0.26 -9.40
N ASN A 412 18.09 -1.22 -10.19
CA ASN A 412 16.90 -2.01 -9.88
C ASN A 412 17.09 -2.89 -8.62
N PHE A 413 18.30 -3.40 -8.40
CA PHE A 413 18.65 -4.10 -7.16
C PHE A 413 18.59 -3.17 -5.95
N ASP A 414 19.19 -1.97 -6.02
CA ASP A 414 19.19 -1.01 -4.92
C ASP A 414 17.77 -0.54 -4.56
N VAL A 415 16.91 -0.29 -5.55
CA VAL A 415 15.50 0.05 -5.32
C VAL A 415 14.78 -1.07 -4.56
N ARG A 416 14.96 -2.32 -4.99
CA ARG A 416 14.35 -3.49 -4.33
C ARG A 416 14.91 -3.71 -2.92
N LYS A 417 16.22 -3.52 -2.74
CA LYS A 417 16.89 -3.62 -1.45
C LYS A 417 16.35 -2.58 -0.47
N HIS A 418 16.26 -1.31 -0.87
CA HIS A 418 15.71 -0.27 -0.02
C HIS A 418 14.25 -0.55 0.33
N LEU A 419 13.42 -0.95 -0.63
CA LEU A 419 12.03 -1.33 -0.36
C LEU A 419 11.92 -2.43 0.69
N LEU A 420 12.78 -3.45 0.59
CA LEU A 420 12.86 -4.54 1.57
C LEU A 420 13.30 -4.03 2.95
N GLU A 421 14.31 -3.16 3.03
CA GLU A 421 14.79 -2.60 4.30
C GLU A 421 13.72 -1.79 5.04
N TYR A 422 12.87 -1.06 4.31
CA TYR A 422 11.70 -0.38 4.88
C TYR A 422 10.63 -1.38 5.33
N ASP A 423 10.31 -2.37 4.50
CA ASP A 423 9.31 -3.39 4.83
C ASP A 423 9.74 -4.30 5.98
N ASP A 424 11.04 -4.54 6.19
CA ASP A 424 11.56 -5.32 7.33
C ASP A 424 11.21 -4.70 8.69
N VAL A 425 11.18 -3.37 8.78
CA VAL A 425 10.76 -2.65 9.99
C VAL A 425 9.28 -2.92 10.25
N LEU A 426 8.45 -2.73 9.23
CA LEU A 426 7.01 -2.98 9.29
C LEU A 426 6.69 -4.47 9.54
N ASN A 427 7.46 -5.39 8.97
CA ASN A 427 7.26 -6.82 9.15
C ASN A 427 7.51 -7.27 10.59
N LYS A 428 8.52 -6.69 11.27
CA LYS A 428 8.74 -6.93 12.70
C LYS A 428 7.54 -6.48 13.54
N GLN A 429 7.04 -5.28 13.26
CA GLN A 429 5.86 -4.73 13.95
C GLN A 429 4.58 -5.51 13.64
N ARG A 430 4.35 -5.91 12.38
CA ARG A 430 3.27 -6.81 11.95
C ARG A 430 3.32 -8.12 12.72
N SER A 431 4.50 -8.74 12.81
CA SER A 431 4.68 -10.00 13.55
C SER A 431 4.26 -9.85 15.01
N GLN A 432 4.66 -8.76 15.67
CA GLN A 432 4.24 -8.47 17.04
C GLN A 432 2.72 -8.28 17.15
N ILE A 433 2.12 -7.41 16.34
CA ILE A 433 0.67 -7.16 16.37
C ILE A 433 -0.13 -8.41 16.04
N TYR A 434 0.26 -9.18 15.04
CA TYR A 434 -0.44 -10.41 14.65
C TYR A 434 -0.29 -11.48 15.72
N SER A 435 0.88 -11.64 16.33
CA SER A 435 1.05 -12.56 17.46
C SER A 435 0.16 -12.19 18.66
N GLN A 436 0.00 -10.89 18.96
CA GLN A 436 -0.90 -10.43 20.01
C GLN A 436 -2.36 -10.68 19.65
N ARG A 437 -2.76 -10.40 18.41
CA ARG A 437 -4.12 -10.70 17.92
C ARG A 437 -4.43 -12.18 17.97
N ASP A 438 -3.52 -13.04 17.53
CA ASP A 438 -3.68 -14.49 17.57
C ASP A 438 -3.78 -14.98 19.03
N ARG A 439 -2.97 -14.43 19.94
CA ARG A 439 -3.11 -14.69 21.39
C ARG A 439 -4.49 -14.28 21.89
N ILE A 440 -5.01 -13.12 21.51
CA ILE A 440 -6.35 -12.66 21.88
C ILE A 440 -7.44 -13.56 21.29
N PHE A 441 -7.24 -14.18 20.13
CA PHE A 441 -8.18 -15.14 19.54
C PHE A 441 -8.13 -16.52 20.20
N VAL A 442 -6.98 -16.96 20.69
CA VAL A 442 -6.79 -18.35 21.18
C VAL A 442 -6.85 -18.46 22.70
N LYS A 443 -6.37 -17.45 23.44
CA LYS A 443 -6.34 -17.49 24.92
C LYS A 443 -7.76 -17.66 25.45
N GLU A 444 -7.97 -18.59 26.37
CA GLU A 444 -9.29 -18.89 26.94
C GLU A 444 -9.80 -17.74 27.81
N ASP A 445 -8.92 -17.14 28.63
CA ASP A 445 -9.25 -16.06 29.56
C ASP A 445 -8.31 -14.86 29.38
N LEU A 446 -8.90 -13.69 29.15
CA LEU A 446 -8.24 -12.41 28.93
C LEU A 446 -8.38 -11.46 30.14
N SER A 447 -9.06 -11.87 31.21
CA SER A 447 -9.25 -11.02 32.39
C SER A 447 -7.93 -10.57 33.03
N GLU A 448 -6.96 -11.48 33.15
CA GLU A 448 -5.62 -11.13 33.67
C GLU A 448 -4.90 -10.11 32.78
N ASP A 449 -4.97 -10.25 31.45
CA ASP A 449 -4.30 -9.30 30.54
C ASP A 449 -4.91 -7.89 30.66
N ILE A 450 -6.22 -7.78 30.88
CA ILE A 450 -6.92 -6.52 31.10
C ILE A 450 -6.62 -5.95 32.49
N ALA A 451 -6.58 -6.80 33.52
CA ALA A 451 -6.25 -6.40 34.88
C ALA A 451 -4.83 -5.81 34.97
N ASP A 452 -3.86 -6.46 34.34
CA ASP A 452 -2.48 -5.97 34.26
C ASP A 452 -2.41 -4.60 33.55
N MET A 453 -3.11 -4.45 32.41
CA MET A 453 -3.19 -3.18 31.70
C MET A 453 -3.82 -2.07 32.55
N LEU A 454 -4.89 -2.41 33.28
CA LEU A 454 -5.58 -1.49 34.16
C LEU A 454 -4.69 -1.07 35.33
N GLN A 455 -4.01 -2.01 35.98
CA GLN A 455 -3.09 -1.76 37.08
C GLN A 455 -1.94 -0.85 36.65
N ASP A 456 -1.29 -1.13 35.52
CA ASP A 456 -0.20 -0.31 34.99
C ASP A 456 -0.63 1.13 34.71
N GLU A 457 -1.80 1.32 34.08
CA GLU A 457 -2.30 2.66 33.76
C GLU A 457 -2.77 3.39 35.01
N VAL A 458 -3.47 2.72 35.93
CA VAL A 458 -3.89 3.30 37.21
C VAL A 458 -2.68 3.73 38.03
N ALA A 459 -1.67 2.87 38.21
CA ALA A 459 -0.46 3.19 38.95
C ALA A 459 0.22 4.46 38.41
N LYS A 460 0.40 4.51 37.09
CA LYS A 460 0.97 5.68 36.41
C LYS A 460 0.11 6.94 36.58
N ARG A 461 -1.21 6.83 36.44
CA ARG A 461 -2.13 7.98 36.55
C ARG A 461 -2.24 8.49 37.97
N VAL A 462 -2.18 7.62 38.97
CA VAL A 462 -2.21 7.98 40.39
C VAL A 462 -0.94 8.75 40.75
N GLU A 463 0.22 8.27 40.34
CA GLU A 463 1.50 8.97 40.57
C GLU A 463 1.47 10.40 39.97
N ILE A 464 1.05 10.53 38.70
CA ILE A 464 0.93 11.83 38.04
C ILE A 464 -0.14 12.71 38.70
N GLY A 465 -1.28 12.13 39.07
CA GLY A 465 -2.43 12.86 39.63
C GLY A 465 -2.20 13.38 41.04
N LEU A 466 -1.50 12.63 41.90
CA LEU A 466 -1.16 13.07 43.25
C LEU A 466 -0.03 14.11 43.27
N ALA A 467 0.82 14.13 42.23
CA ALA A 467 1.87 15.14 42.07
C ALA A 467 1.37 16.45 41.44
N ASP A 468 0.12 16.51 40.95
CA ASP A 468 -0.45 17.69 40.31
C ASP A 468 -0.69 18.81 41.34
N GLU A 469 -0.23 20.02 41.03
CA GLU A 469 -0.39 21.20 41.89
C GLU A 469 -1.85 21.58 42.12
N GLU A 470 -2.75 21.27 41.17
CA GLU A 470 -4.19 21.50 41.30
C GLU A 470 -4.89 20.38 42.11
N GLY A 471 -4.17 19.34 42.51
CA GLY A 471 -4.67 18.14 43.19
C GLY A 471 -5.18 17.05 42.23
N PRO A 472 -5.56 15.87 42.77
CA PRO A 472 -5.85 14.67 41.97
C PRO A 472 -7.23 14.67 41.27
N TRP A 473 -7.81 15.85 40.99
CA TRP A 473 -9.13 15.95 40.39
C TRP A 473 -9.17 15.43 38.94
N LYS A 474 -8.06 15.58 38.18
CA LYS A 474 -7.91 15.05 36.82
C LYS A 474 -7.91 13.52 36.80
N LEU A 475 -7.28 12.90 37.80
CA LEU A 475 -7.30 11.46 38.02
C LEU A 475 -8.73 10.98 38.28
N LEU A 476 -9.47 11.66 39.16
CA LEU A 476 -10.86 11.30 39.45
C LEU A 476 -11.79 11.47 38.25
N ALA A 477 -11.62 12.54 37.47
CA ALA A 477 -12.38 12.73 36.23
C ALA A 477 -12.11 11.60 35.23
N TRP A 478 -10.86 11.16 35.12
CA TRP A 478 -10.50 10.00 34.30
C TRP A 478 -11.10 8.70 34.84
N LEU A 479 -11.04 8.46 36.16
CA LEU A 479 -11.66 7.28 36.78
C LEU A 479 -13.18 7.25 36.58
N GLU A 480 -13.86 8.39 36.65
CA GLU A 480 -15.30 8.51 36.37
C GLU A 480 -15.63 8.25 34.89
N GLN A 481 -14.72 8.59 33.97
CA GLN A 481 -14.85 8.22 32.55
C GLN A 481 -14.63 6.73 32.32
N VAL A 482 -13.65 6.12 33.00
CA VAL A 482 -13.33 4.69 32.89
C VAL A 482 -14.44 3.83 33.48
N GLN A 483 -14.84 4.11 34.72
CA GLN A 483 -15.91 3.43 35.44
C GLN A 483 -16.95 4.46 35.91
N PRO A 484 -17.89 4.86 35.02
CA PRO A 484 -19.02 5.67 35.42
C PRO A 484 -19.99 4.85 36.29
N PRO A 485 -20.89 5.50 37.05
CA PRO A 485 -21.94 4.79 37.76
C PRO A 485 -22.79 3.95 36.81
N PHE A 486 -23.11 2.70 37.21
CA PHE A 486 -23.89 1.77 36.39
C PHE A 486 -24.89 0.98 37.22
N ASP A 487 -25.96 0.50 36.57
CA ASP A 487 -26.96 -0.34 37.22
C ASP A 487 -26.41 -1.75 37.45
N SER A 488 -26.36 -2.18 38.70
CA SER A 488 -25.99 -3.53 39.12
C SER A 488 -27.20 -4.27 39.73
N LEU A 489 -27.05 -5.57 40.01
CA LEU A 489 -28.07 -6.37 40.72
C LEU A 489 -28.50 -5.76 42.06
N ASN A 490 -27.57 -5.12 42.77
CA ASN A 490 -27.81 -4.54 44.09
C ASN A 490 -28.21 -3.05 44.03
N GLY A 491 -28.56 -2.56 42.84
CA GLY A 491 -28.87 -1.15 42.59
C GLY A 491 -27.73 -0.42 41.86
N LEU A 492 -27.74 0.90 41.93
CA LEU A 492 -26.77 1.74 41.24
C LEU A 492 -25.39 1.65 41.92
N TYR A 493 -24.38 1.21 41.18
CA TYR A 493 -22.99 1.09 41.63
C TYR A 493 -22.27 2.45 41.44
N PRO A 494 -21.54 2.97 42.44
CA PRO A 494 -20.86 4.27 42.35
C PRO A 494 -19.59 4.22 41.50
N SER A 495 -19.17 5.36 40.94
CA SER A 495 -17.78 5.54 40.52
C SER A 495 -16.88 5.71 41.75
N TYR A 496 -15.56 5.57 41.58
CA TYR A 496 -14.63 5.72 42.71
C TYR A 496 -14.76 7.08 43.42
N GLY A 497 -14.91 8.17 42.67
CA GLY A 497 -15.15 9.50 43.23
C GLY A 497 -16.43 9.54 44.08
N TYR A 498 -17.54 8.95 43.60
CA TYR A 498 -18.76 8.88 44.39
C TYR A 498 -18.66 7.93 45.59
N LYS A 499 -17.85 6.87 45.53
CA LYS A 499 -17.57 5.99 46.67
C LYS A 499 -16.93 6.78 47.82
N LEU A 500 -15.92 7.60 47.53
CA LEU A 500 -15.30 8.49 48.54
C LEU A 500 -16.31 9.47 49.16
N ILE A 501 -17.23 10.00 48.36
CA ILE A 501 -18.27 10.92 48.82
C ILE A 501 -19.33 10.19 49.67
N LEU A 502 -19.71 8.97 49.29
CA LEU A 502 -20.65 8.15 50.06
C LEU A 502 -20.07 7.74 51.42
N ASP A 503 -18.76 7.46 51.48
CA ASP A 503 -18.04 7.13 52.72
C ASP A 503 -18.06 8.27 53.75
N GLU A 504 -18.29 9.51 53.32
CA GLU A 504 -18.48 10.68 54.20
C GLU A 504 -19.92 10.78 54.75
N ILE A 505 -20.91 10.15 54.10
CA ILE A 505 -22.31 10.20 54.53
C ILE A 505 -22.57 9.10 55.58
N LYS A 506 -22.17 9.39 56.82
CA LYS A 506 -22.34 8.52 58.00
C LYS A 506 -23.32 9.09 59.03
N GLY A 507 -24.03 8.22 59.77
CA GLY A 507 -24.89 8.55 60.92
C GLY A 507 -26.40 8.31 60.74
N ASP A 508 -27.17 8.44 61.82
CA ASP A 508 -28.64 8.23 61.85
C ASP A 508 -29.45 9.32 61.08
N ASP A 509 -28.83 10.48 60.81
CA ASP A 509 -29.45 11.61 60.08
C ASP A 509 -28.80 11.82 58.70
N VAL A 510 -29.30 11.06 57.72
CA VAL A 510 -28.85 11.09 56.32
C VAL A 510 -29.02 12.47 55.69
N LYS A 511 -30.08 13.21 56.05
CA LYS A 511 -30.33 14.55 55.50
C LYS A 511 -29.21 15.50 55.88
N ARG A 512 -28.91 15.60 57.19
CA ARG A 512 -27.91 16.53 57.70
C ARG A 512 -26.51 16.20 57.18
N SER A 513 -26.17 14.90 57.13
CA SER A 513 -24.88 14.44 56.63
C SER A 513 -24.70 14.77 55.13
N THR A 514 -25.73 14.51 54.31
CA THR A 514 -25.73 14.85 52.88
C THR A 514 -25.60 16.35 52.63
N LEU A 515 -26.31 17.18 53.39
CA LEU A 515 -26.22 18.65 53.28
C LEU A 515 -24.82 19.18 53.62
N ASN A 516 -24.16 18.60 54.63
CA ASN A 516 -22.80 18.98 54.98
C ASN A 516 -21.83 18.67 53.84
N VAL A 517 -21.89 17.45 53.30
CA VAL A 517 -21.05 17.02 52.17
C VAL A 517 -21.26 17.90 50.95
N ILE A 518 -22.50 18.23 50.60
CA ILE A 518 -22.80 19.11 49.46
C ILE A 518 -22.28 20.53 49.69
N SER A 519 -22.46 21.09 50.90
CA SER A 519 -21.96 22.43 51.21
C SER A 519 -20.44 22.51 51.12
N ARG A 520 -19.73 21.46 51.61
CA ARG A 520 -18.29 21.31 51.42
C ARG A 520 -17.92 21.21 49.94
N ALA A 521 -18.64 20.42 49.15
CA ALA A 521 -18.36 20.26 47.72
C ALA A 521 -18.48 21.58 46.95
N ILE A 522 -19.54 22.35 47.21
CA ILE A 522 -19.74 23.67 46.60
C ILE A 522 -18.64 24.65 47.04
N ALA A 523 -18.22 24.60 48.30
CA ALA A 523 -17.12 25.42 48.81
C ALA A 523 -15.80 25.10 48.11
N THR A 524 -15.42 23.81 48.05
CA THR A 524 -14.18 23.35 47.42
C THR A 524 -14.16 23.66 45.92
N GLU A 525 -15.29 23.52 45.21
CA GLU A 525 -15.40 23.95 43.81
C GLU A 525 -15.18 25.46 43.66
N GLY A 526 -15.72 26.26 44.59
CA GLY A 526 -15.50 27.71 44.64
C GLY A 526 -14.04 28.08 44.85
N GLU A 527 -13.35 27.43 45.79
CA GLU A 527 -11.92 27.63 46.03
C GLU A 527 -11.08 27.28 44.80
N HIS A 528 -11.35 26.14 44.16
CA HIS A 528 -10.68 25.74 42.93
C HIS A 528 -10.93 26.75 41.80
N ALA A 529 -12.18 27.21 41.62
CA ALA A 529 -12.51 28.24 40.64
C ALA A 529 -11.77 29.55 40.91
N LEU A 530 -11.61 29.94 42.17
CA LEU A 530 -10.88 31.14 42.57
C LEU A 530 -9.38 31.03 42.26
N ARG A 531 -8.71 29.92 42.61
CA ARG A 531 -7.30 29.69 42.24
C ARG A 531 -7.10 29.74 40.73
N ALA A 532 -8.02 29.12 39.98
CA ALA A 532 -7.94 29.12 38.53
C ALA A 532 -8.22 30.52 37.91
N ILE A 533 -8.95 31.40 38.61
CA ILE A 533 -9.11 32.82 38.24
C ILE A 533 -7.82 33.57 38.55
N ASP A 534 -7.20 33.32 39.70
CA ASP A 534 -5.91 33.90 40.10
C ASP A 534 -4.82 33.67 39.04
N THR A 535 -4.60 32.41 38.66
CA THR A 535 -3.66 32.04 37.60
C THR A 535 -4.02 32.67 36.24
N LEU A 536 -5.31 32.88 35.97
CA LEU A 536 -5.75 33.55 34.74
C LEU A 536 -5.39 35.04 34.77
N VAL A 537 -5.53 35.70 35.92
CA VAL A 537 -5.13 37.10 36.11
C VAL A 537 -3.62 37.24 35.95
N GLU A 538 -2.83 36.38 36.60
CA GLU A 538 -1.36 36.34 36.47
C GLU A 538 -0.91 36.15 35.02
N LYS A 539 -1.43 35.13 34.31
CA LYS A 539 -1.07 34.91 32.89
C LYS A 539 -1.49 36.07 31.99
N THR A 540 -2.59 36.72 32.32
CA THR A 540 -3.07 37.91 31.59
C THR A 540 -2.13 39.08 31.84
N ARG A 541 -1.61 39.25 33.06
CA ARG A 541 -0.59 40.23 33.41
C ARG A 541 0.69 40.01 32.61
N GLU A 542 1.24 38.80 32.64
CA GLU A 542 2.46 38.46 31.89
C GLU A 542 2.29 38.73 30.39
N SER A 543 1.14 38.31 29.82
CA SER A 543 0.84 38.57 28.42
C SER A 543 0.65 40.05 28.12
N PHE A 544 0.10 40.83 29.05
CA PHE A 544 -0.07 42.27 28.91
C PHE A 544 1.29 42.97 28.92
N GLU A 545 2.14 42.69 29.90
CA GLU A 545 3.49 43.24 30.02
C GLU A 545 4.34 42.93 28.78
N SER A 546 4.33 41.67 28.31
CA SER A 546 5.02 41.29 27.08
C SER A 546 4.51 42.04 25.85
N GLN A 547 3.20 42.27 25.76
CA GLN A 547 2.57 42.97 24.65
C GLN A 547 2.82 44.47 24.66
N THR A 548 2.92 45.06 25.84
CA THR A 548 3.27 46.47 26.02
C THR A 548 4.74 46.68 25.63
N ASN A 549 5.66 45.87 26.18
CA ASN A 549 7.08 45.94 25.85
C ASN A 549 7.36 45.75 24.34
N GLU A 550 6.73 44.76 23.68
CA GLU A 550 6.91 44.55 22.23
C GLU A 550 6.49 45.78 21.42
N ARG A 551 5.40 46.44 21.82
CA ARG A 551 4.87 47.62 21.14
C ARG A 551 5.68 48.87 21.43
N ASP A 552 6.16 49.03 22.66
CA ASP A 552 7.05 50.11 23.03
C ASP A 552 8.38 49.99 22.27
N ASP A 553 8.99 48.81 22.23
CA ASP A 553 10.21 48.56 21.44
C ASP A 553 10.01 48.86 19.94
N ALA A 554 8.85 48.47 19.39
CA ALA A 554 8.51 48.73 18.00
C ALA A 554 8.29 50.23 17.74
N LEU A 555 7.67 50.93 18.69
CA LEU A 555 7.47 52.38 18.64
C LEU A 555 8.81 53.11 18.73
N ASP A 556 9.69 52.70 19.65
CA ASP A 556 11.05 53.21 19.83
C ASP A 556 11.87 53.08 18.55
N THR A 557 11.89 51.88 17.98
CA THR A 557 12.58 51.60 16.71
C THR A 557 12.03 52.46 15.57
N TYR A 558 10.71 52.67 15.53
CA TYR A 558 10.07 53.49 14.50
C TYR A 558 10.45 54.98 14.64
N PHE A 559 10.41 55.54 15.85
CA PHE A 559 10.82 56.93 16.09
C PHE A 559 12.33 57.14 15.89
N GLU A 560 13.18 56.16 16.23
CA GLU A 560 14.61 56.20 15.89
C GLU A 560 14.84 56.22 14.36
N GLY A 561 14.07 55.43 13.61
CA GLY A 561 14.09 55.44 12.14
C GLY A 561 13.66 56.77 11.54
N LEU A 562 12.68 57.45 12.14
CA LEU A 562 12.23 58.79 11.71
C LEU A 562 13.32 59.86 11.85
N ARG A 563 14.25 59.73 12.82
CA ARG A 563 15.38 60.67 12.98
C ARG A 563 16.33 60.69 11.78
N GLY A 564 16.38 59.61 10.99
CA GLY A 564 17.30 59.44 9.86
C GLY A 564 16.79 59.95 8.50
N LEU A 565 15.57 60.49 8.42
CA LEU A 565 14.94 60.93 7.17
C LEU A 565 15.21 62.41 6.86
N GLU A 566 15.55 62.74 5.61
CA GLU A 566 15.72 64.13 5.14
C GLU A 566 14.40 64.92 5.09
N GLU A 567 13.26 64.24 4.87
CA GLU A 567 11.91 64.81 4.93
C GLU A 567 11.02 63.96 5.84
N GLN A 568 10.44 64.58 6.87
CA GLN A 568 9.51 63.89 7.75
C GLN A 568 8.14 63.66 7.07
N PRO A 569 7.56 62.45 7.18
CA PRO A 569 6.24 62.16 6.64
C PRO A 569 5.14 63.02 7.29
N ARG A 570 4.02 63.19 6.59
CA ARG A 570 2.87 63.94 7.13
C ARG A 570 2.37 63.29 8.43
N PRO A 571 1.91 64.05 9.44
CA PRO A 571 1.42 63.51 10.71
C PRO A 571 0.36 62.41 10.57
N GLN A 572 -0.55 62.55 9.60
CA GLN A 572 -1.57 61.52 9.31
C GLN A 572 -0.95 60.18 8.89
N LYS A 573 0.10 60.22 8.05
CA LYS A 573 0.80 59.02 7.59
C LYS A 573 1.59 58.38 8.72
N ILE A 574 2.19 59.20 9.60
CA ILE A 574 2.87 58.72 10.82
C ILE A 574 1.89 57.97 11.72
N VAL A 575 0.69 58.51 11.96
CA VAL A 575 -0.33 57.83 12.78
C VAL A 575 -0.82 56.53 12.13
N GLU A 576 -0.99 56.50 10.80
CA GLU A 576 -1.36 55.28 10.06
C GLU A 576 -0.27 54.19 10.17
N GLU A 577 1.00 54.56 10.02
CA GLU A 577 2.14 53.65 10.11
C GLU A 577 2.31 53.12 11.54
N ILE A 578 2.24 53.99 12.56
CA ILE A 578 2.29 53.57 13.97
C ILE A 578 1.08 52.68 14.30
N SER A 579 -0.14 53.04 13.88
CA SER A 579 -1.34 52.23 14.13
C SER A 579 -1.24 50.84 13.49
N SER A 580 -0.66 50.75 12.29
CA SER A 580 -0.41 49.48 11.62
C SER A 580 0.67 48.65 12.33
N LEU A 581 1.73 49.30 12.79
CA LEU A 581 2.89 48.68 13.45
C LEU A 581 2.52 48.13 14.83
N VAL A 582 1.82 48.92 15.64
CA VAL A 582 1.33 48.56 16.99
C VAL A 582 0.06 47.68 16.92
N ARG A 583 -0.57 47.60 15.75
CA ARG A 583 -1.83 46.88 15.46
C ARG A 583 -3.00 47.35 16.32
N LEU A 584 -3.05 48.65 16.61
CA LEU A 584 -4.12 49.29 17.36
C LEU A 584 -4.58 50.56 16.63
N PRO A 585 -5.89 50.85 16.59
CA PRO A 585 -6.38 52.10 16.03
C PRO A 585 -6.08 53.26 17.00
N LEU A 586 -5.04 54.04 16.70
CA LEU A 586 -4.69 55.21 17.49
C LEU A 586 -5.49 56.44 17.02
N LYS A 587 -6.07 57.15 17.97
CA LYS A 587 -6.77 58.43 17.73
C LYS A 587 -6.12 59.49 18.59
N LEU A 588 -5.23 60.26 17.97
CA LEU A 588 -4.55 61.37 18.65
C LEU A 588 -5.47 62.59 18.74
N ASN A 589 -5.33 63.36 19.81
CA ASN A 589 -6.06 64.63 19.95
C ASN A 589 -5.44 65.71 19.04
N ASN A 590 -6.10 66.88 18.90
CA ASN A 590 -5.64 67.94 18.01
C ASN A 590 -4.28 68.55 18.40
N GLU A 591 -3.89 68.46 19.68
CA GLU A 591 -2.63 68.96 20.21
C GLU A 591 -1.48 68.01 19.85
N MET A 592 -1.63 66.72 20.18
CA MET A 592 -0.74 65.63 19.77
C MET A 592 -0.56 65.57 18.24
N MET A 593 -1.62 65.78 17.46
CA MET A 593 -1.53 65.82 15.99
C MET A 593 -0.70 67.00 15.47
N ARG A 594 -0.73 68.14 16.18
CA ARG A 594 0.05 69.33 15.83
C ARG A 594 1.52 69.13 16.21
N ASP A 595 1.75 68.58 17.40
CA ASP A 595 3.09 68.39 17.93
C ASP A 595 3.82 67.26 17.22
N LEU A 596 3.12 66.22 16.76
CA LEU A 596 3.65 65.18 15.86
C LEU A 596 4.16 65.76 14.52
N GLY A 597 3.68 66.94 14.10
CA GLY A 597 4.14 67.63 12.90
C GLY A 597 5.28 68.62 13.13
N ASN A 598 5.53 69.02 14.38
CA ASN A 598 6.58 69.97 14.74
C ASN A 598 7.80 69.26 15.34
N ASP A 599 7.55 68.38 16.30
CA ASP A 599 8.53 67.55 17.00
C ASP A 599 7.90 66.18 17.33
N PRO A 600 8.05 65.18 16.42
CA PRO A 600 7.45 63.87 16.60
C PRO A 600 7.82 63.18 17.91
N GLU A 601 9.02 63.44 18.45
CA GLU A 601 9.54 62.76 19.63
C GLU A 601 8.84 63.22 20.92
N SER A 602 8.37 64.47 20.95
CA SER A 602 7.63 65.04 22.09
C SER A 602 6.30 64.33 22.39
N VAL A 603 5.74 63.61 21.41
CA VAL A 603 4.44 62.93 21.51
C VAL A 603 4.60 61.43 21.75
N LYS A 604 5.83 60.91 21.78
CA LYS A 604 6.13 59.48 21.92
C LYS A 604 5.55 58.91 23.22
N ASP A 605 5.85 59.54 24.35
CA ASP A 605 5.41 59.09 25.68
C ASP A 605 3.87 59.12 25.78
N ASP A 606 3.22 60.16 25.23
CA ASP A 606 1.75 60.24 25.19
C ASP A 606 1.13 59.14 24.31
N ILE A 607 1.82 58.71 23.24
CA ILE A 607 1.38 57.58 22.40
C ILE A 607 1.57 56.25 23.13
N GLN A 608 2.67 56.08 23.87
CA GLN A 608 2.89 54.90 24.72
C GLN A 608 1.79 54.78 25.79
N ASP A 609 1.46 55.89 26.46
CA ASP A 609 0.37 55.94 27.43
C ASP A 609 -0.99 55.59 26.79
N LEU A 610 -1.28 56.08 25.58
CA LEU A 610 -2.51 55.76 24.85
C LEU A 610 -2.57 54.27 24.46
N ILE A 611 -1.45 53.69 24.04
CA ILE A 611 -1.32 52.27 23.70
C ILE A 611 -1.57 51.42 24.95
N SER A 612 -0.88 51.74 26.04
CA SER A 612 -1.00 51.05 27.33
C SER A 612 -2.46 51.08 27.82
N GLN A 613 -3.11 52.25 27.83
CA GLN A 613 -4.52 52.38 28.22
C GLN A 613 -5.47 51.55 27.35
N GLN A 614 -5.32 51.57 26.02
CA GLN A 614 -6.15 50.76 25.13
C GLN A 614 -5.95 49.25 25.36
N LEU A 615 -4.72 48.82 25.61
CA LEU A 615 -4.41 47.43 25.91
C LEU A 615 -4.96 46.98 27.25
N THR A 616 -4.93 47.85 28.25
CA THR A 616 -5.58 47.62 29.54
C THR A 616 -7.07 47.40 29.34
N ASP A 617 -7.78 48.30 28.62
CA ASP A 617 -9.22 48.15 28.37
C ASP A 617 -9.57 46.84 27.63
N ILE A 618 -8.77 46.45 26.63
CA ILE A 618 -8.96 45.20 25.89
C ILE A 618 -8.74 43.98 26.81
N SER A 619 -7.66 43.98 27.60
CA SER A 619 -7.28 42.87 28.47
C SER A 619 -8.29 42.71 29.61
N VAL A 620 -8.69 43.82 30.23
CA VAL A 620 -9.71 43.85 31.28
C VAL A 620 -11.05 43.36 30.79
N LYS A 621 -11.54 43.81 29.62
CA LYS A 621 -12.81 43.32 29.05
C LYS A 621 -12.80 41.81 28.80
N ARG A 622 -11.68 41.28 28.29
CA ARG A 622 -11.50 39.83 28.07
C ARG A 622 -11.48 39.07 29.38
N LEU A 623 -10.72 39.57 30.36
CA LEU A 623 -10.59 38.98 31.69
C LEU A 623 -11.93 38.94 32.43
N ILE A 624 -12.66 40.05 32.44
CA ILE A 624 -14.03 40.13 32.99
C ILE A 624 -14.94 39.09 32.34
N GLY A 625 -14.94 39.00 31.00
CA GLY A 625 -15.76 38.04 30.28
C GLY A 625 -15.39 36.58 30.61
N ALA A 626 -14.10 36.27 30.71
CA ALA A 626 -13.62 34.95 31.09
C ALA A 626 -14.02 34.57 32.53
N ILE A 627 -13.90 35.50 33.47
CA ILE A 627 -14.29 35.31 34.87
C ILE A 627 -15.81 35.11 35.01
N GLN A 628 -16.61 35.93 34.34
CA GLN A 628 -18.08 35.79 34.33
C GLN A 628 -18.51 34.44 33.76
N ASN A 629 -17.89 33.98 32.67
CA ASN A 629 -18.17 32.68 32.08
C ASN A 629 -17.80 31.52 33.02
N ARG A 630 -16.68 31.64 33.75
CA ARG A 630 -16.22 30.62 34.70
C ARG A 630 -17.09 30.55 35.94
N ILE A 631 -17.55 31.68 36.47
CA ILE A 631 -18.48 31.72 37.61
C ILE A 631 -19.89 31.28 37.18
N GLY A 632 -20.29 31.60 35.95
CA GLY A 632 -21.59 31.26 35.38
C GLY A 632 -22.70 32.24 35.78
N GLU A 633 -22.34 33.41 36.30
CA GLU A 633 -23.25 34.48 36.73
C GLU A 633 -22.73 35.86 36.27
N GLN A 634 -23.64 36.81 36.10
CA GLN A 634 -23.25 38.20 35.84
C GLN A 634 -22.77 38.86 37.14
N LEU A 635 -21.54 39.38 37.09
CA LEU A 635 -20.95 40.13 38.19
C LEU A 635 -21.17 41.63 38.03
N SER A 636 -21.44 42.31 39.14
CA SER A 636 -21.46 43.76 39.21
C SER A 636 -20.06 44.26 39.53
N TRP A 637 -19.43 44.93 38.57
CA TRP A 637 -18.06 45.43 38.71
C TRP A 637 -18.05 46.83 39.32
N PRO A 638 -17.20 47.11 40.32
CA PRO A 638 -16.95 48.47 40.80
C PRO A 638 -16.15 49.27 39.76
N SER A 639 -15.88 50.55 40.04
CA SER A 639 -14.99 51.37 39.20
C SER A 639 -13.61 50.70 39.12
N LEU A 640 -13.14 50.46 37.90
CA LEU A 640 -11.88 49.76 37.65
C LEU A 640 -10.71 50.76 37.68
N PRO A 641 -9.66 50.50 38.48
CA PRO A 641 -8.45 51.33 38.50
C PRO A 641 -7.71 51.29 37.15
N GLY A 642 -6.88 52.30 36.90
CA GLY A 642 -5.96 52.32 35.74
C GLY A 642 -4.67 51.54 35.98
N ASP A 643 -4.29 51.33 37.25
CA ASP A 643 -3.12 50.56 37.67
C ASP A 643 -3.45 49.06 37.77
N TRP A 644 -2.53 48.21 37.32
CA TRP A 644 -2.77 46.76 37.22
C TRP A 644 -2.76 46.06 38.59
N ASP A 645 -1.91 46.51 39.52
CA ASP A 645 -1.84 45.92 40.87
C ASP A 645 -3.13 46.21 41.66
N GLU A 646 -3.66 47.42 41.53
CA GLU A 646 -4.97 47.77 42.10
C GLU A 646 -6.12 47.03 41.41
N LEU A 647 -6.05 46.86 40.07
CA LEU A 647 -7.05 46.14 39.28
C LEU A 647 -7.13 44.65 39.63
N GLU A 648 -6.00 43.99 39.83
CA GLU A 648 -5.90 42.59 40.27
C GLU A 648 -6.67 42.37 41.58
N GLY A 649 -6.41 43.22 42.58
CA GLY A 649 -7.11 43.17 43.87
C GLY A 649 -8.63 43.35 43.73
N VAL A 650 -9.08 44.29 42.89
CA VAL A 650 -10.50 44.52 42.61
C VAL A 650 -11.15 43.30 41.93
N ILE A 651 -10.45 42.69 40.96
CA ILE A 651 -10.94 41.55 40.20
C ILE A 651 -11.12 40.32 41.09
N LEU A 652 -10.08 39.99 41.88
CA LEU A 652 -10.09 38.81 42.75
C LEU A 652 -11.15 38.95 43.86
N ASN A 653 -11.29 40.14 44.44
CA ASN A 653 -12.33 40.39 45.46
C ASN A 653 -13.74 40.29 44.85
N THR A 654 -13.97 40.86 43.66
CA THR A 654 -15.27 40.78 42.97
C THR A 654 -15.62 39.33 42.60
N ALA A 655 -14.63 38.55 42.14
CA ALA A 655 -14.80 37.14 41.84
C ALA A 655 -15.13 36.32 43.10
N ARG A 656 -14.42 36.57 44.22
CA ARG A 656 -14.66 35.93 45.52
C ARG A 656 -16.07 36.20 46.04
N ASP A 657 -16.52 37.45 45.97
CA ASP A 657 -17.88 37.83 46.37
C ASP A 657 -18.93 37.13 45.50
N GLY A 658 -18.70 37.06 44.19
CA GLY A 658 -19.56 36.34 43.25
C GLY A 658 -19.69 34.85 43.56
N LEU A 659 -18.56 34.19 43.83
CA LEU A 659 -18.51 32.77 44.22
C LEU A 659 -19.22 32.53 45.57
N THR A 660 -19.05 33.43 46.54
CA THR A 660 -19.71 33.36 47.85
C THR A 660 -21.24 33.42 47.70
N ARG A 661 -21.75 34.37 46.91
CA ARG A 661 -23.19 34.48 46.63
C ARG A 661 -23.73 33.25 45.91
N LYS A 662 -22.98 32.72 44.95
CA LYS A 662 -23.33 31.48 44.23
C LYS A 662 -23.42 30.30 45.21
N GLN A 663 -22.45 30.19 46.13
CA GLN A 663 -22.43 29.15 47.15
C GLN A 663 -23.66 29.23 48.07
N GLU A 664 -23.97 30.41 48.63
CA GLU A 664 -25.15 30.62 49.48
C GLU A 664 -26.46 30.25 48.74
N ARG A 665 -26.58 30.70 47.49
CA ARG A 665 -27.75 30.42 46.64
C ARG A 665 -27.92 28.93 46.37
N LEU A 666 -26.83 28.23 46.02
CA LEU A 666 -26.85 26.80 45.74
C LEU A 666 -27.18 25.99 47.00
N ASN A 667 -26.57 26.33 48.14
CA ASN A 667 -26.86 25.68 49.42
C ASN A 667 -28.34 25.80 49.80
N ALA A 668 -28.91 27.02 49.73
CA ALA A 668 -30.32 27.23 50.01
C ALA A 668 -31.25 26.49 49.03
N GLN A 669 -30.83 26.31 47.78
CA GLN A 669 -31.60 25.55 46.79
C GLN A 669 -31.54 24.04 47.07
N VAL A 670 -30.35 23.49 47.35
CA VAL A 670 -30.17 22.08 47.71
C VAL A 670 -30.96 21.73 48.98
N GLU A 671 -30.95 22.61 49.99
CA GLU A 671 -31.71 22.40 51.23
C GLU A 671 -33.23 22.25 50.98
N ARG A 672 -33.79 23.02 50.05
CA ARG A 672 -35.20 22.86 49.64
C ARG A 672 -35.43 21.58 48.83
N ASP A 673 -34.53 21.25 47.92
CA ASP A 673 -34.69 20.12 47.01
C ASP A 673 -34.55 18.77 47.74
N ILE A 674 -33.61 18.66 48.69
CA ILE A 674 -33.39 17.42 49.46
C ILE A 674 -34.63 17.07 50.30
N ASP A 675 -35.33 18.06 50.84
CA ASP A 675 -36.56 17.85 51.59
C ASP A 675 -37.67 17.24 50.72
N VAL A 676 -37.79 17.70 49.47
CA VAL A 676 -38.78 17.17 48.53
C VAL A 676 -38.40 15.75 48.07
N LEU A 677 -37.11 15.47 47.87
CA LEU A 677 -36.63 14.17 47.41
C LEU A 677 -36.74 13.09 48.48
N LEU A 678 -36.33 13.38 49.72
CA LEU A 678 -36.42 12.42 50.83
C LEU A 678 -37.87 12.12 51.23
N GLN A 679 -38.82 13.02 50.96
CA GLN A 679 -40.25 12.73 51.11
C GLN A 679 -40.79 11.74 50.06
N ARG A 680 -40.12 11.61 48.90
CA ARG A 680 -40.55 10.73 47.81
C ARG A 680 -39.92 9.34 47.87
N GLU A 681 -38.66 9.26 48.26
CA GLU A 681 -37.88 8.00 48.31
C GLU A 681 -36.92 8.06 49.50
N SER A 682 -36.92 7.02 50.36
CA SER A 682 -36.02 6.96 51.51
C SER A 682 -34.59 6.61 51.08
N ALA A 683 -33.60 7.29 51.67
CA ALA A 683 -32.19 7.14 51.33
C ALA A 683 -31.48 6.12 52.23
N ASP A 684 -32.09 4.95 52.43
CA ASP A 684 -31.63 3.94 53.40
C ASP A 684 -30.49 3.06 52.87
N THR A 685 -30.36 2.96 51.55
CA THR A 685 -29.31 2.20 50.87
C THR A 685 -28.32 3.12 50.17
N ASP A 686 -27.08 2.67 50.00
CA ASP A 686 -26.06 3.47 49.30
C ASP A 686 -26.44 3.75 47.85
N SER A 687 -27.17 2.85 47.19
CA SER A 687 -27.75 3.11 45.87
C SER A 687 -28.77 4.27 45.90
N ALA A 688 -29.60 4.37 46.94
CA ALA A 688 -30.56 5.47 47.08
C ALA A 688 -29.86 6.79 47.40
N LYS A 689 -28.84 6.77 48.29
CA LYS A 689 -27.97 7.92 48.57
C LYS A 689 -27.25 8.41 47.30
N LEU A 690 -26.73 7.49 46.48
CA LEU A 690 -26.07 7.84 45.23
C LEU A 690 -27.03 8.52 44.24
N ARG A 691 -28.25 7.98 44.07
CA ARG A 691 -29.30 8.62 43.24
C ARG A 691 -29.64 10.02 43.76
N LEU A 692 -29.71 10.18 45.08
CA LEU A 692 -29.93 11.48 45.71
C LEU A 692 -28.80 12.46 45.36
N LEU A 693 -27.53 12.06 45.52
CA LEU A 693 -26.36 12.88 45.18
C LEU A 693 -26.35 13.31 43.71
N LEU A 694 -26.60 12.37 42.80
CA LEU A 694 -26.68 12.61 41.35
C LEU A 694 -27.82 13.57 40.97
N THR A 695 -28.97 13.44 41.64
CA THR A 695 -30.13 14.29 41.37
C THR A 695 -29.90 15.71 41.90
N LEU A 696 -29.31 15.85 43.08
CA LEU A 696 -29.05 17.16 43.71
C LEU A 696 -27.96 17.97 42.99
N SER A 697 -26.96 17.31 42.40
CA SER A 697 -25.93 17.99 41.59
C SER A 697 -26.43 18.43 40.22
N GLN A 698 -27.60 17.94 39.77
CA GLN A 698 -28.20 18.31 38.51
C GLN A 698 -29.34 19.34 38.68
N GLY A 699 -29.44 20.26 37.72
CA GLY A 699 -30.51 21.24 37.61
C GLY A 699 -31.17 21.16 36.24
N VAL A 700 -32.39 21.67 36.11
CA VAL A 700 -33.12 21.71 34.84
C VAL A 700 -33.45 23.15 34.50
N ARG A 701 -33.03 23.60 33.31
CA ARG A 701 -33.39 24.92 32.77
C ARG A 701 -34.18 24.77 31.48
N ALA A 702 -35.10 25.69 31.22
CA ALA A 702 -35.83 25.73 29.97
C ALA A 702 -35.00 26.47 28.91
N VAL A 703 -34.64 25.79 27.82
CA VAL A 703 -33.86 26.34 26.70
C VAL A 703 -34.66 26.16 25.40
N PHE A 704 -34.50 27.05 24.44
CA PHE A 704 -35.09 26.85 23.11
C PHE A 704 -34.14 26.03 22.24
N ASP A 705 -34.61 24.90 21.71
CA ASP A 705 -33.85 24.10 20.75
C ASP A 705 -33.65 24.90 19.45
N GLN A 706 -32.39 25.11 19.06
CA GLN A 706 -32.02 25.91 17.88
C GLN A 706 -32.58 25.35 16.56
N LYS A 707 -32.89 24.04 16.48
CA LYS A 707 -33.44 23.43 15.26
C LYS A 707 -34.96 23.46 15.23
N THR A 708 -35.60 23.34 16.39
CA THR A 708 -37.07 23.19 16.45
C THR A 708 -37.79 24.42 17.00
N HIS A 709 -37.06 25.42 17.50
CA HIS A 709 -37.56 26.61 18.20
C HIS A 709 -38.55 26.30 19.34
N LYS A 710 -38.55 25.06 19.83
CA LYS A 710 -39.40 24.63 20.94
C LYS A 710 -38.65 24.78 22.25
N GLN A 711 -39.39 25.12 23.29
CA GLN A 711 -38.88 25.12 24.65
C GLN A 711 -38.66 23.67 25.09
N VAL A 712 -37.39 23.30 25.31
CA VAL A 712 -36.95 21.99 25.79
C VAL A 712 -36.33 22.17 27.17
N LYS A 713 -36.61 21.23 28.08
CA LYS A 713 -35.94 21.15 29.37
C LYS A 713 -34.55 20.55 29.16
N GLN A 714 -33.51 21.33 29.43
CA GLN A 714 -32.12 20.88 29.35
C GLN A 714 -31.55 20.77 30.76
N GLY A 715 -31.02 19.59 31.09
CA GLY A 715 -30.25 19.38 32.33
C GLY A 715 -28.92 20.14 32.27
N TYR A 716 -28.48 20.68 33.40
CA TYR A 716 -27.15 21.27 33.58
C TYR A 716 -26.59 20.89 34.95
N THR A 717 -25.28 20.80 35.08
CA THR A 717 -24.62 20.53 36.36
C THR A 717 -24.61 21.79 37.21
N ARG A 718 -25.15 21.72 38.43
CA ARG A 718 -25.22 22.84 39.39
C ARG A 718 -23.89 23.04 40.11
N PHE A 719 -23.28 21.93 40.52
CA PHE A 719 -21.98 21.83 41.19
C PHE A 719 -21.43 20.41 40.98
N THR A 720 -20.13 20.20 41.22
CA THR A 720 -19.47 18.89 41.09
C THR A 720 -18.89 18.41 42.41
N TYR A 721 -18.87 17.09 42.62
CA TYR A 721 -18.23 16.47 43.79
C TYR A 721 -16.76 16.14 43.57
N ILE A 722 -16.26 16.22 42.33
CA ILE A 722 -14.91 15.77 41.95
C ILE A 722 -13.83 16.48 42.77
N PHE A 723 -13.95 17.79 42.99
CA PHE A 723 -12.95 18.55 43.75
C PHE A 723 -12.91 18.18 45.24
N LEU A 724 -14.07 17.93 45.86
CA LEU A 724 -14.12 17.45 47.24
C LEU A 724 -13.54 16.03 47.34
N ALA A 725 -13.89 15.15 46.41
CA ALA A 725 -13.32 13.81 46.35
C ALA A 725 -11.79 13.86 46.15
N ALA A 726 -11.28 14.80 45.36
CA ALA A 726 -9.84 15.00 45.18
C ALA A 726 -9.16 15.41 46.50
N GLN A 727 -9.78 16.34 47.23
CA GLN A 727 -9.30 16.79 48.54
C GLN A 727 -9.26 15.64 49.56
N LEU A 728 -10.19 14.69 49.50
CA LEU A 728 -10.20 13.50 50.37
C LEU A 728 -9.05 12.52 50.06
N MET A 729 -8.41 12.64 48.89
CA MET A 729 -7.25 11.84 48.50
C MET A 729 -5.91 12.54 48.78
N GLU A 730 -5.93 13.84 49.06
CA GLU A 730 -4.71 14.60 49.38
C GLU A 730 -4.04 14.02 50.63
N ASN A 731 -2.71 13.96 50.61
CA ASN A 731 -1.85 13.43 51.69
C ASN A 731 -1.93 11.90 51.92
N ARG A 732 -2.55 11.14 51.02
CA ARG A 732 -2.44 9.67 51.00
C ARG A 732 -1.16 9.23 50.27
N GLU A 733 -0.59 8.10 50.67
CA GLU A 733 0.54 7.52 49.93
C GLU A 733 0.08 6.98 48.57
N VAL A 734 0.96 7.07 47.56
CA VAL A 734 0.66 6.65 46.18
C VAL A 734 0.18 5.20 46.14
N GLN A 735 0.87 4.29 46.85
CA GLN A 735 0.53 2.87 46.86
C GLN A 735 -0.84 2.60 47.48
N ASP A 736 -1.17 3.28 48.60
CA ASP A 736 -2.47 3.13 49.25
C ASP A 736 -3.64 3.59 48.36
N VAL A 737 -3.40 4.61 47.52
CA VAL A 737 -4.39 5.08 46.56
C VAL A 737 -4.54 4.10 45.40
N VAL A 738 -3.43 3.56 44.89
CA VAL A 738 -3.46 2.52 43.84
C VAL A 738 -4.25 1.31 44.32
N ASP A 739 -3.95 0.80 45.52
CA ASP A 739 -4.59 -0.39 46.07
C ASP A 739 -6.10 -0.17 46.31
N ASP A 740 -6.51 1.00 46.82
CA ASP A 740 -7.92 1.35 47.04
C ASP A 740 -8.70 1.52 45.73
N VAL A 741 -8.10 2.18 44.73
CA VAL A 741 -8.69 2.32 43.39
C VAL A 741 -8.84 0.95 42.73
N MET A 742 -7.79 0.12 42.75
CA MET A 742 -7.84 -1.22 42.16
C MET A 742 -8.87 -2.10 42.87
N SER A 743 -8.92 -2.09 44.20
CA SER A 743 -9.94 -2.81 44.95
C SER A 743 -11.37 -2.38 44.58
N HIS A 744 -11.60 -1.09 44.32
CA HIS A 744 -12.90 -0.59 43.87
C HIS A 744 -13.23 -1.05 42.44
N LEU A 745 -12.27 -1.02 41.52
CA LEU A 745 -12.45 -1.47 40.14
C LEU A 745 -12.68 -2.98 40.05
N ASP A 746 -11.99 -3.78 40.86
CA ASP A 746 -12.23 -5.22 40.97
C ASP A 746 -13.65 -5.52 41.49
N ALA A 747 -14.11 -4.77 42.51
CA ALA A 747 -15.48 -4.88 43.00
C ALA A 747 -16.51 -4.46 41.93
N ALA A 748 -16.19 -3.45 41.11
CA ALA A 748 -17.03 -3.00 40.00
C ALA A 748 -17.14 -4.08 38.92
N GLU A 749 -16.03 -4.73 38.57
CA GLU A 749 -16.01 -5.82 37.59
C GLU A 749 -16.84 -7.01 38.08
N ASN A 750 -16.69 -7.39 39.36
CA ASN A 750 -17.48 -8.45 39.96
C ASN A 750 -18.99 -8.13 39.96
N ALA A 751 -19.36 -6.87 40.24
CA ALA A 751 -20.75 -6.43 40.17
C ALA A 751 -21.31 -6.48 38.74
N LEU A 752 -20.53 -6.06 37.72
CA LEU A 752 -20.91 -6.19 36.31
C LEU A 752 -21.07 -7.65 35.90
N ARG A 753 -20.10 -8.50 36.27
CA ARG A 753 -20.09 -9.93 35.99
C ARG A 753 -21.35 -10.62 36.50
N ALA A 754 -21.70 -10.38 37.77
CA ALA A 754 -22.91 -10.94 38.37
C ALA A 754 -24.17 -10.42 37.64
N THR A 755 -24.21 -9.12 37.33
CA THR A 755 -25.36 -8.48 36.67
C THR A 755 -25.60 -9.01 35.26
N TRP A 756 -24.54 -9.12 34.46
CA TRP A 756 -24.63 -9.70 33.12
C TRP A 756 -24.92 -11.19 33.16
N GLY A 757 -24.31 -11.93 34.08
CA GLY A 757 -24.58 -13.34 34.29
C GLY A 757 -26.06 -13.62 34.58
N GLN A 758 -26.67 -12.84 35.47
CA GLN A 758 -28.09 -12.99 35.82
C GLN A 758 -29.02 -12.58 34.68
N SER A 759 -28.72 -11.47 34.01
CA SER A 759 -29.50 -10.99 32.86
C SER A 759 -29.50 -12.03 31.73
N GLU A 760 -28.33 -12.58 31.43
CA GLU A 760 -28.14 -13.53 30.35
C GLU A 760 -28.68 -14.92 30.69
N LEU A 761 -28.53 -15.38 31.94
CA LEU A 761 -29.22 -16.58 32.42
C LEU A 761 -30.74 -16.46 32.27
N THR A 762 -31.32 -15.32 32.64
CA THR A 762 -32.77 -15.06 32.52
C THR A 762 -33.22 -15.12 31.06
N ARG A 763 -32.37 -14.68 30.12
CA ARG A 763 -32.62 -14.76 28.69
C ARG A 763 -32.53 -16.20 28.17
N LEU A 764 -31.45 -16.92 28.48
CA LEU A 764 -31.20 -18.28 27.98
C LEU A 764 -32.19 -19.30 28.54
N SER A 765 -32.55 -19.16 29.81
CA SER A 765 -33.51 -20.05 30.48
C SER A 765 -34.91 -20.06 29.84
N GLN A 766 -35.26 -19.05 29.04
CA GLN A 766 -36.53 -19.03 28.30
C GLN A 766 -36.59 -20.11 27.22
N ASN A 767 -35.45 -20.50 26.65
CA ASN A 767 -35.36 -21.44 25.53
C ASN A 767 -34.52 -22.71 25.86
N ALA A 768 -33.85 -22.76 27.00
CA ALA A 768 -32.99 -23.86 27.39
C ALA A 768 -33.79 -25.05 27.94
N ALA A 769 -33.61 -26.23 27.34
CA ALA A 769 -34.16 -27.50 27.81
C ALA A 769 -33.13 -28.30 28.63
N ARG A 770 -31.84 -28.22 28.26
CA ARG A 770 -30.71 -28.93 28.90
C ARG A 770 -29.62 -27.97 29.36
N LEU A 771 -28.75 -28.43 30.24
CA LEU A 771 -27.58 -27.63 30.66
C LEU A 771 -26.63 -27.33 29.49
N ALA A 772 -26.52 -28.20 28.49
CA ALA A 772 -25.76 -27.97 27.26
C ALA A 772 -26.21 -26.72 26.47
N ASP A 773 -27.46 -26.28 26.63
CA ASP A 773 -28.02 -25.12 25.93
C ASP A 773 -27.46 -23.79 26.47
N PHE A 774 -26.83 -23.79 27.65
CA PHE A 774 -26.06 -22.65 28.16
C PHE A 774 -24.60 -22.64 27.66
N GLY A 775 -24.25 -23.54 26.74
CA GLY A 775 -22.99 -23.53 25.99
C GLY A 775 -21.73 -23.66 26.84
N PRO A 776 -20.61 -23.00 26.46
CA PRO A 776 -19.33 -23.11 27.18
C PRO A 776 -19.41 -22.75 28.66
N ALA A 777 -20.30 -21.83 29.05
CA ALA A 777 -20.49 -21.44 30.44
C ALA A 777 -21.02 -22.61 31.31
N ALA A 778 -21.87 -23.48 30.76
CA ALA A 778 -22.33 -24.69 31.46
C ALA A 778 -21.19 -25.68 31.71
N ARG A 779 -20.29 -25.84 30.73
CA ARG A 779 -19.11 -26.70 30.85
C ARG A 779 -18.18 -26.17 31.94
N ILE A 780 -17.98 -24.85 32.01
CA ILE A 780 -17.18 -24.21 33.06
C ILE A 780 -17.82 -24.42 34.44
N ALA A 781 -19.15 -24.27 34.56
CA ALA A 781 -19.85 -24.39 35.84
C ALA A 781 -19.94 -25.83 36.37
N PHE A 782 -20.17 -26.82 35.50
CA PHE A 782 -20.58 -28.17 35.91
C PHE A 782 -19.72 -29.31 35.34
N GLY A 783 -18.77 -29.01 34.44
CA GLY A 783 -18.02 -30.03 33.69
C GLY A 783 -18.87 -30.75 32.63
N GLU A 784 -18.26 -31.66 31.88
CA GLU A 784 -18.94 -32.34 30.75
C GLU A 784 -20.01 -33.35 31.19
N GLY A 785 -19.86 -33.96 32.37
CA GLY A 785 -20.72 -35.06 32.83
C GLY A 785 -22.17 -34.69 33.13
N ARG A 786 -22.45 -33.40 33.41
CA ARG A 786 -23.79 -32.92 33.80
C ARG A 786 -24.54 -32.19 32.67
N LEU A 787 -23.92 -31.99 31.51
CA LEU A 787 -24.49 -31.17 30.42
C LEU A 787 -25.82 -31.69 29.87
N ASN A 788 -26.10 -32.99 30.01
CA ASN A 788 -27.33 -33.61 29.54
C ASN A 788 -28.51 -33.51 30.54
N GLU A 789 -28.28 -33.01 31.76
CA GLU A 789 -29.34 -32.77 32.74
C GLU A 789 -30.31 -31.69 32.25
N ALA A 790 -31.56 -31.76 32.73
CA ALA A 790 -32.59 -30.79 32.37
C ALA A 790 -32.29 -29.42 32.99
N ALA A 791 -32.49 -28.33 32.26
CA ALA A 791 -32.28 -26.99 32.80
C ALA A 791 -33.20 -26.68 34.01
N SER A 792 -34.34 -27.37 34.11
CA SER A 792 -35.29 -27.24 35.22
C SER A 792 -34.84 -27.94 36.51
N SER A 793 -33.82 -28.81 36.48
CA SER A 793 -33.30 -29.49 37.68
C SER A 793 -32.23 -28.70 38.43
N LEU A 794 -31.95 -27.46 38.02
CA LEU A 794 -30.98 -26.58 38.68
C LEU A 794 -31.45 -26.23 40.10
N SER A 795 -30.62 -26.57 41.09
CA SER A 795 -30.75 -26.07 42.45
C SER A 795 -30.40 -24.57 42.53
N GLU A 796 -30.73 -23.92 43.65
CA GLU A 796 -30.35 -22.51 43.87
C GLU A 796 -28.82 -22.32 43.87
N SER A 797 -28.07 -23.28 44.42
CA SER A 797 -26.60 -23.26 44.38
C SER A 797 -26.05 -23.45 42.96
N ASP A 798 -26.62 -24.37 42.18
CA ASP A 798 -26.21 -24.61 40.79
C ASP A 798 -26.51 -23.37 39.92
N ARG A 799 -27.63 -22.69 40.20
CA ARG A 799 -27.99 -21.45 39.54
C ARG A 799 -26.96 -20.35 39.78
N LEU A 800 -26.47 -20.18 41.01
CA LEU A 800 -25.44 -19.19 41.34
C LEU A 800 -24.11 -19.48 40.64
N LEU A 801 -23.69 -20.76 40.59
CA LEU A 801 -22.50 -21.18 39.85
C LEU A 801 -22.62 -20.89 38.35
N LEU A 802 -23.80 -21.15 37.77
CA LEU A 802 -24.06 -20.87 36.36
C LEU A 802 -24.10 -19.36 36.07
N VAL A 803 -24.64 -18.54 36.96
CA VAL A 803 -24.61 -17.07 36.84
C VAL A 803 -23.16 -16.56 36.79
N ASP A 804 -22.31 -17.01 37.70
CA ASP A 804 -20.90 -16.62 37.70
C ASP A 804 -20.18 -17.07 36.42
N ALA A 805 -20.37 -18.32 36.00
CA ALA A 805 -19.75 -18.84 34.78
C ALA A 805 -20.20 -18.12 33.50
N ILE A 806 -21.51 -17.83 33.38
CA ILE A 806 -22.05 -17.03 32.25
C ILE A 806 -21.47 -15.61 32.31
N GLY A 807 -21.45 -15.00 33.50
CA GLY A 807 -20.87 -13.67 33.69
C GLY A 807 -19.41 -13.59 33.25
N ARG A 808 -18.57 -14.54 33.66
CA ARG A 808 -17.16 -14.63 33.24
C ARG A 808 -17.03 -14.79 31.73
N TYR A 809 -17.84 -15.67 31.14
CA TYR A 809 -17.82 -15.89 29.69
C TYR A 809 -18.20 -14.63 28.90
N VAL A 810 -19.28 -13.94 29.30
CA VAL A 810 -19.73 -12.70 28.65
C VAL A 810 -18.69 -11.60 28.81
N LEU A 811 -18.12 -11.43 30.01
CA LEU A 811 -17.09 -10.43 30.26
C LEU A 811 -15.83 -10.69 29.42
N ASN A 812 -15.38 -11.94 29.35
CA ASN A 812 -14.23 -12.33 28.54
C ASN A 812 -14.46 -12.11 27.04
N ASP A 813 -15.69 -12.36 26.54
CA ASP A 813 -16.05 -12.03 25.15
C ASP A 813 -16.03 -10.51 24.90
N VAL A 814 -16.50 -9.70 25.85
CA VAL A 814 -16.39 -8.23 25.78
C VAL A 814 -14.93 -7.80 25.75
N HIS A 815 -14.07 -8.33 26.64
CA HIS A 815 -12.63 -8.07 26.64
C HIS A 815 -12.00 -8.42 25.30
N ARG A 816 -12.34 -9.57 24.72
CA ARG A 816 -11.85 -10.01 23.41
C ARG A 816 -12.27 -9.06 22.29
N GLN A 817 -13.54 -8.69 22.23
CA GLN A 817 -14.06 -7.76 21.22
C GLN A 817 -13.39 -6.38 21.33
N LEU A 818 -13.21 -5.91 22.56
CA LEU A 818 -12.61 -4.62 22.87
C LEU A 818 -11.12 -4.58 22.50
N LEU A 819 -10.34 -5.59 22.89
CA LEU A 819 -8.93 -5.73 22.49
C LEU A 819 -8.79 -5.84 20.97
N LEU A 820 -9.52 -6.75 20.33
CA LEU A 820 -9.45 -6.93 18.88
C LEU A 820 -9.88 -5.68 18.12
N GLY A 821 -10.93 -5.00 18.60
CA GLY A 821 -11.41 -3.73 18.05
C GLY A 821 -10.33 -2.65 18.12
N ALA A 822 -9.77 -2.42 19.30
CA ALA A 822 -8.72 -1.43 19.52
C ALA A 822 -7.47 -1.70 18.66
N PHE A 823 -6.97 -2.94 18.67
CA PHE A 823 -5.83 -3.32 17.82
C PHE A 823 -6.15 -3.16 16.34
N SER A 824 -7.33 -3.55 15.87
CA SER A 824 -7.66 -3.50 14.44
C SER A 824 -7.83 -2.06 13.94
N GLU A 825 -8.55 -1.22 14.68
CA GLU A 825 -8.81 0.18 14.30
C GLU A 825 -7.51 1.00 14.28
N LEU A 826 -6.76 0.95 15.37
CA LEU A 826 -5.53 1.75 15.51
C LEU A 826 -4.39 1.23 14.62
N TRP A 827 -4.34 -0.08 14.34
CA TRP A 827 -3.34 -0.64 13.43
C TRP A 827 -3.54 -0.17 11.98
N VAL A 828 -4.78 -0.04 11.50
CA VAL A 828 -5.06 0.48 10.15
C VAL A 828 -4.63 1.94 10.06
N GLU A 829 -4.93 2.74 11.08
CA GLU A 829 -4.50 4.13 11.15
C GLU A 829 -2.96 4.23 11.18
N TYR A 830 -2.30 3.39 11.98
CA TYR A 830 -0.84 3.31 12.05
C TYR A 830 -0.21 2.99 10.70
N LEU A 831 -0.69 1.96 9.99
CA LEU A 831 -0.18 1.61 8.67
C LEU A 831 -0.28 2.78 7.69
N THR A 832 -1.39 3.50 7.72
CA THR A 832 -1.61 4.70 6.90
C THR A 832 -0.58 5.79 7.24
N LYS A 833 -0.35 6.05 8.53
CA LYS A 833 0.64 7.04 8.98
C LYS A 833 2.07 6.64 8.60
N VAL A 834 2.42 5.35 8.67
CA VAL A 834 3.76 4.87 8.32
C VAL A 834 4.00 4.89 6.81
N GLU A 835 2.98 4.64 5.99
CA GLU A 835 3.09 4.81 4.55
C GLU A 835 3.34 6.28 4.17
N ALA A 836 2.61 7.20 4.80
CA ALA A 836 2.84 8.64 4.65
C ALA A 836 4.27 9.04 5.10
N LEU A 837 4.75 8.48 6.22
CA LEU A 837 6.10 8.69 6.73
C LEU A 837 7.18 8.26 5.73
N ARG A 838 6.98 7.12 5.05
CA ARG A 838 7.92 6.63 4.03
C ARG A 838 8.07 7.64 2.88
N VAL A 839 6.96 8.25 2.44
CA VAL A 839 6.98 9.26 1.37
C VAL A 839 7.62 10.55 1.86
N SER A 840 7.29 11.02 3.07
CA SER A 840 7.81 12.29 3.60
C SER A 840 9.32 12.24 3.86
N ILE A 841 9.83 11.14 4.41
CA ILE A 841 11.27 10.98 4.70
C ILE A 841 12.10 10.92 3.41
N GLY A 842 11.53 10.40 2.32
CA GLY A 842 12.16 10.49 1.00
C GLY A 842 12.41 11.94 0.55
N LEU A 843 11.55 12.88 0.96
CA LEU A 843 11.70 14.32 0.71
C LEU A 843 12.62 15.01 1.73
N GLU A 844 12.78 14.48 2.93
CA GLU A 844 13.73 14.99 3.94
C GLU A 844 15.18 14.55 3.69
N ALA A 845 15.42 13.58 2.80
CA ALA A 845 16.75 13.10 2.40
C ALA A 845 17.67 14.23 1.86
N TYR A 846 17.11 15.38 1.46
CA TYR A 846 17.85 16.59 1.11
C TYR A 846 18.65 17.19 2.28
N ALA A 847 18.38 16.79 3.53
CA ALA A 847 19.04 17.29 4.74
C ALA A 847 20.29 16.48 5.18
N GLN A 848 20.91 15.71 4.29
CA GLN A 848 22.15 14.92 4.53
C GLN A 848 22.09 13.88 5.67
N ARG A 849 20.90 13.45 6.09
CA ARG A 849 20.72 12.34 7.05
C ARG A 849 20.28 11.08 6.33
N ASP A 850 20.72 9.92 6.81
CA ASP A 850 20.31 8.61 6.27
C ASP A 850 18.78 8.43 6.43
N PRO A 851 18.01 8.37 5.32
CA PRO A 851 16.56 8.25 5.36
C PRO A 851 16.07 6.98 6.07
N LEU A 852 16.81 5.87 5.96
CA LEU A 852 16.42 4.59 6.57
C LEU A 852 16.53 4.66 8.10
N VAL A 853 17.58 5.32 8.61
CA VAL A 853 17.78 5.50 10.06
C VAL A 853 16.68 6.39 10.64
N GLN A 854 16.35 7.49 9.96
CA GLN A 854 15.26 8.37 10.38
C GLN A 854 13.90 7.66 10.36
N TYR A 855 13.64 6.87 9.32
CA TYR A 855 12.42 6.08 9.24
C TYR A 855 12.31 5.07 10.38
N LYS A 856 13.39 4.32 10.67
CA LYS A 856 13.43 3.37 11.78
C LYS A 856 13.13 4.04 13.13
N GLY A 857 13.76 5.18 13.40
CA GLY A 857 13.54 5.95 14.64
C GLY A 857 12.08 6.38 14.79
N ARG A 858 11.57 7.15 13.82
CA ARG A 858 10.19 7.66 13.85
C ARG A 858 9.14 6.55 13.83
N ALA A 859 9.34 5.51 13.02
CA ALA A 859 8.41 4.37 12.97
C ALA A 859 8.37 3.61 14.30
N SER A 860 9.50 3.51 15.02
CA SER A 860 9.57 2.91 16.36
C SER A 860 8.83 3.76 17.40
N GLU A 861 9.03 5.07 17.41
CA GLU A 861 8.31 6.00 18.31
C GLU A 861 6.81 5.93 18.07
N MET A 862 6.38 6.02 16.81
CA MET A 862 4.97 5.89 16.43
C MET A 862 4.38 4.53 16.83
N PHE A 863 5.18 3.46 16.81
CA PHE A 863 4.72 2.14 17.21
C PHE A 863 4.54 2.02 18.73
N GLN A 864 5.44 2.62 19.52
CA GLN A 864 5.26 2.70 20.96
C GLN A 864 4.03 3.53 21.33
N GLN A 865 3.81 4.63 20.61
CA GLN A 865 2.59 5.43 20.76
C GLN A 865 1.34 4.62 20.43
N LEU A 866 1.34 3.86 19.33
CA LEU A 866 0.24 2.94 18.99
C LEU A 866 -0.08 1.99 20.15
N LEU A 867 0.92 1.36 20.77
CA LEU A 867 0.69 0.42 21.88
C LEU A 867 0.13 1.14 23.12
N ALA A 868 0.56 2.37 23.39
CA ALA A 868 -0.01 3.20 24.44
C ALA A 868 -1.47 3.59 24.14
N ASP A 869 -1.76 3.98 22.90
CA ASP A 869 -3.10 4.36 22.45
C ASP A 869 -4.06 3.17 22.52
N VAL A 870 -3.60 1.96 22.15
CA VAL A 870 -4.38 0.71 22.29
C VAL A 870 -4.75 0.49 23.76
N ARG A 871 -3.79 0.55 24.69
CA ARG A 871 -4.06 0.37 26.13
C ARG A 871 -5.05 1.42 26.65
N SER A 872 -4.85 2.69 26.33
CA SER A 872 -5.74 3.78 26.72
C SER A 872 -7.17 3.60 26.18
N LEU A 873 -7.30 3.18 24.92
CA LEU A 873 -8.60 2.94 24.29
C LEU A 873 -9.33 1.74 24.92
N VAL A 874 -8.61 0.69 25.26
CA VAL A 874 -9.13 -0.50 25.96
C VAL A 874 -9.65 -0.09 27.34
N ILE A 875 -8.81 0.56 28.15
CA ILE A 875 -9.14 0.92 29.53
C ILE A 875 -10.30 1.91 29.61
N SER A 876 -10.32 2.93 28.74
CA SER A 876 -11.41 3.91 28.70
C SER A 876 -12.78 3.33 28.35
N ARG A 877 -12.84 2.08 27.86
CA ARG A 877 -14.08 1.42 27.43
C ARG A 877 -14.39 0.15 28.21
N VAL A 878 -13.52 -0.31 29.11
CA VAL A 878 -13.63 -1.64 29.74
C VAL A 878 -14.92 -1.78 30.58
N PHE A 879 -15.30 -0.77 31.37
CA PHE A 879 -16.57 -0.77 32.13
C PHE A 879 -17.75 -0.14 31.38
N ALA A 880 -17.49 0.70 30.37
CA ALA A 880 -18.53 1.41 29.63
C ALA A 880 -19.15 0.60 28.48
N THR A 881 -18.44 -0.44 28.01
CA THR A 881 -18.90 -1.26 26.88
C THR A 881 -20.02 -2.19 27.33
N ARG A 882 -21.19 -2.05 26.68
CA ARG A 882 -22.29 -2.99 26.87
C ARG A 882 -22.07 -4.23 26.00
N PRO A 883 -22.28 -5.45 26.52
CA PRO A 883 -22.20 -6.65 25.71
C PRO A 883 -23.19 -6.55 24.55
N ARG A 884 -22.71 -6.81 23.33
CA ARG A 884 -23.60 -7.16 22.22
C ARG A 884 -24.22 -8.52 22.53
N ARG A 885 -25.38 -8.84 21.94
CA ARG A 885 -26.03 -10.16 22.15
C ARG A 885 -25.01 -11.26 21.90
N VAL A 886 -24.63 -11.99 22.95
CA VAL A 886 -23.69 -13.10 22.86
C VAL A 886 -24.47 -14.30 22.36
N GLU A 887 -24.19 -14.76 21.16
CA GLU A 887 -24.71 -16.03 20.67
C GLU A 887 -23.90 -17.14 21.34
N ILE A 888 -24.43 -17.64 22.45
CA ILE A 888 -23.87 -18.80 23.13
C ILE A 888 -24.18 -20.01 22.24
N THR A 889 -23.12 -20.58 21.63
CA THR A 889 -23.22 -21.78 20.82
C THR A 889 -23.57 -22.97 21.70
N VAL A 890 -24.69 -23.64 21.39
CA VAL A 890 -25.12 -24.87 22.05
C VAL A 890 -24.06 -25.94 21.84
N ILE A 891 -23.70 -26.67 22.90
CA ILE A 891 -22.75 -27.79 22.80
C ILE A 891 -23.53 -29.00 22.25
N ASP A 892 -23.20 -29.41 21.02
CA ASP A 892 -23.81 -30.58 20.38
C ASP A 892 -23.17 -31.86 20.95
N ASN A 893 -23.85 -32.52 21.88
CA ASN A 893 -23.48 -33.84 22.39
C ASN A 893 -24.14 -34.95 21.54
N SER A 894 -23.88 -34.95 20.23
CA SER A 894 -24.10 -36.13 19.42
C SER A 894 -22.76 -36.86 19.26
N ASP A 895 -22.58 -37.95 20.01
CA ASP A 895 -21.68 -39.02 19.62
C ASP A 895 -22.17 -39.55 18.26
N SER A 896 -21.69 -38.94 17.19
CA SER A 896 -21.79 -39.45 15.83
C SER A 896 -20.38 -39.54 15.30
N GLU A 897 -19.98 -40.79 15.02
CA GLU A 897 -18.69 -41.19 14.51
C GLU A 897 -18.14 -40.22 13.45
N VAL A 898 -16.84 -39.98 13.57
CA VAL A 898 -16.01 -39.23 12.63
C VAL A 898 -16.26 -39.71 11.19
N ALA A 899 -17.08 -38.97 10.45
CA ALA A 899 -17.08 -39.01 8.99
C ALA A 899 -16.10 -37.94 8.48
N ALA A 900 -15.10 -38.39 7.74
CA ALA A 900 -14.03 -37.58 7.15
C ALA A 900 -14.57 -36.35 6.37
N PRO A 901 -13.83 -35.23 6.34
CA PRO A 901 -14.28 -34.04 5.62
C PRO A 901 -14.26 -34.30 4.11
N SER A 902 -15.44 -34.34 3.49
CA SER A 902 -15.58 -34.32 2.04
C SER A 902 -15.17 -32.93 1.53
N SER A 903 -14.05 -32.88 0.82
CA SER A 903 -13.57 -31.72 0.07
C SER A 903 -14.54 -31.36 -1.05
N THR A 904 -15.34 -30.31 -0.85
CA THR A 904 -15.96 -29.57 -1.96
C THR A 904 -15.90 -28.09 -1.61
N PRO A 905 -15.25 -27.24 -2.42
CA PRO A 905 -15.23 -25.81 -2.16
C PRO A 905 -16.60 -25.23 -2.54
N GLN A 906 -17.40 -24.84 -1.53
CA GLN A 906 -18.56 -24.00 -1.77
C GLN A 906 -18.08 -22.62 -2.20
N SER A 907 -18.41 -22.27 -3.44
CA SER A 907 -18.24 -20.94 -4.02
C SER A 907 -18.96 -19.90 -3.16
N VAL A 908 -18.19 -18.92 -2.67
CA VAL A 908 -18.70 -17.69 -2.08
C VAL A 908 -19.53 -16.96 -3.15
N GLN A 909 -20.85 -16.97 -3.02
CA GLN A 909 -21.72 -16.09 -3.80
C GLN A 909 -21.60 -14.67 -3.25
N VAL A 910 -20.86 -13.84 -3.97
CA VAL A 910 -20.87 -12.39 -3.80
C VAL A 910 -22.27 -11.88 -4.15
N GLY A 911 -22.95 -11.32 -3.14
CA GLY A 911 -24.30 -10.76 -3.29
C GLY A 911 -24.34 -9.67 -4.36
N SER A 912 -25.27 -9.84 -5.31
CA SER A 912 -25.59 -8.87 -6.36
C SER A 912 -26.12 -7.57 -5.77
N VAL A 913 -25.46 -6.45 -6.09
CA VAL A 913 -25.90 -5.10 -5.78
C VAL A 913 -27.12 -4.75 -6.63
N SER A 914 -28.32 -4.78 -6.05
CA SER A 914 -29.54 -4.25 -6.68
C SER A 914 -29.56 -2.72 -6.55
N GLY A 915 -29.40 -2.02 -7.68
CA GLY A 915 -29.46 -0.57 -7.76
C GLY A 915 -30.86 0.00 -7.48
N GLY A 916 -31.04 0.57 -6.29
CA GLY A 916 -32.21 1.37 -5.92
C GLY A 916 -31.91 2.86 -5.95
N LYS A 917 -32.34 3.56 -7.02
CA LYS A 917 -32.32 5.03 -7.11
C LYS A 917 -33.20 5.65 -6.02
N LYS A 918 -32.61 6.26 -4.99
CA LYS A 918 -33.31 7.17 -4.07
C LYS A 918 -33.08 8.64 -4.48
N LYS A 919 -34.17 9.30 -4.88
CA LYS A 919 -34.28 10.74 -5.14
C LYS A 919 -33.99 11.54 -3.86
N ARG A 920 -33.01 12.43 -3.91
CA ARG A 920 -32.78 13.52 -2.94
C ARG A 920 -33.90 14.56 -3.07
N LYS A 921 -34.67 14.79 -2.00
CA LYS A 921 -35.44 16.03 -1.81
C LYS A 921 -34.60 16.97 -0.95
N ARG A 922 -34.38 18.19 -1.46
CA ARG A 922 -33.84 19.34 -0.73
C ARG A 922 -34.84 19.78 0.35
N HIS A 923 -34.35 20.03 1.55
CA HIS A 923 -34.69 21.19 2.38
C HIS A 923 -33.45 21.57 3.18
#